data_AF-A0A4U5UU82-F1
#
_entry.id   AF-A0A4U5UU82-F1
#
_cell.length_a   1.000
_cell.length_b   1.000
_cell.length_c   1.000
_cell.angle_alpha   90.00
_cell.angle_beta   90.00
_cell.angle_gamma   90.00
#
_symmetry.space_group_name_H-M   'P 1'
#
loop_
_entity.id
_entity.type
_entity.pdbx_description
1 polymer ?
#
loop_
_entity_poly.entity_id
_entity_poly.type
_entity_poly.pdbx_seq_one_letter_code
_entity_poly.pdbx_strand_id
1 'polypeptide(L)'
;MPKPLRKCSSTQPSISRYFGGLSSSSASNTQQQPLRSKQKLSPDEDDFGLPTKRAKLSQQHQQVEDSDCEPSSCHTPKQTTLKSSRGAGGLCSSTLEKLKGFTCSADPNVDKTDGASSKICEHGSNVGPLRSVSNKHSDDTKPQEEQEDEEEEEEVGEKAATKQVFGFTQFGKSGGRGGRTAEQSPPLDSSAPSRRSKSVYTPLEQQVIQLKQQHPDALLAVECGYKYRFFGEDAEIAAKELNITCHLDHNFMTCSIPTHRLFVHVRRLVSHGHKVGVVKQTETSAIKASGANKNALFTRQLSALYTKSTLVGEGILKDCVLGDVEEGASGDLMLDPPDSFLLCISENWDKLKKQLTVGMVAVQPSTGDILLDCFPDGPSRSEVESRVLKINPVEILIPSNLSEETLRLLQSITNASAQADDRVRVEKRDSAQFEFASAMNTVTEFYCHTQEKDSRSLSTVASLDSPVICCLGPLIQYLQEFHLERVLGSESSFRRLSCAAEGMTLSAATLRNLEILNNQTDGGVKGSLLWVLDHTRTPFGRRLMRKWVSQPLTDAQSISERQDAVQEILESHSLTLNSIRALLSHLPDLERGICSIYHKKSSTQEFYLISRSVSHLGLELQALLPAIQSQISSALLRGLLLDTPDLLAPAHSFLKVLNEKAAKSGNKTELFSDLSGFPVLRERREQIHAVVNEIQEHRKEIRQTLKAPAFDYTASAPALFIKVFLLCPQFLIEVKNSGSSSVPPDWVKISSTKAVSRYHSPFLVERYRKLLQLREQLLLDSQREWTNFLEYD
;
A
#
# COMPACT_ATOMS: atom_id res chain seq x y z
N MET A 1 25.36 15.20 65.32
CA MET A 1 26.72 15.30 64.71
C MET A 1 27.31 13.90 64.60
N PRO A 2 28.31 13.62 63.75
CA PRO A 2 28.86 14.40 62.63
C PRO A 2 28.62 13.72 61.25
N LYS A 3 29.35 14.15 60.21
CA LYS A 3 29.52 13.52 58.88
C LYS A 3 31.03 13.13 58.73
N PRO A 4 31.70 12.91 57.55
CA PRO A 4 31.25 12.79 56.14
C PRO A 4 32.02 11.77 55.23
N LEU A 5 31.69 11.78 53.91
CA LEU A 5 32.47 11.26 52.75
C LEU A 5 32.54 9.71 52.58
N ARG A 6 32.76 9.15 51.38
CA ARG A 6 33.16 9.68 50.06
C ARG A 6 32.44 8.96 48.90
N LYS A 7 32.28 9.58 47.73
CA LYS A 7 31.81 8.93 46.48
C LYS A 7 32.99 8.52 45.59
N CYS A 8 32.82 7.47 44.78
CA CYS A 8 33.60 7.24 43.56
C CYS A 8 32.72 6.58 42.46
N SER A 9 33.20 6.49 41.23
CA SER A 9 32.37 6.17 40.04
C SER A 9 33.13 5.44 38.93
N SER A 10 32.52 4.42 38.32
CA SER A 10 33.11 3.68 37.18
C SER A 10 32.07 3.20 36.15
N THR A 11 32.06 3.87 34.99
CA THR A 11 31.87 3.33 33.62
C THR A 11 30.98 2.11 33.38
N GLN A 12 29.91 2.30 32.58
CA GLN A 12 29.23 1.21 31.86
C GLN A 12 30.07 0.72 30.65
N PRO A 13 30.00 -0.58 30.29
CA PRO A 13 30.65 -1.13 29.09
C PRO A 13 29.78 -0.97 27.82
N SER A 14 30.42 -0.92 26.65
CA SER A 14 29.76 -0.82 25.34
C SER A 14 29.34 -2.19 24.79
N ILE A 15 28.05 -2.40 24.53
CA ILE A 15 27.53 -3.63 23.91
C ILE A 15 27.84 -3.63 22.41
N SER A 16 28.85 -4.42 22.02
CA SER A 16 29.21 -4.69 20.61
C SER A 16 29.58 -6.17 20.39
N ARG A 17 28.84 -7.07 21.04
CA ARG A 17 28.86 -8.53 20.83
C ARG A 17 27.48 -9.12 21.11
N TYR A 18 26.56 -9.06 20.15
CA TYR A 18 25.29 -9.80 20.19
C TYR A 18 24.75 -10.23 18.81
N PHE A 19 25.58 -10.15 17.77
CA PHE A 19 25.30 -10.71 16.45
C PHE A 19 26.39 -11.72 16.08
N GLY A 20 26.13 -12.98 16.43
CA GLY A 20 26.88 -14.16 15.99
C GLY A 20 25.88 -15.27 15.78
N GLY A 21 25.62 -15.64 14.53
CA GLY A 21 24.60 -16.63 14.19
C GLY A 21 25.02 -18.04 14.54
N LEU A 22 24.05 -18.87 14.94
CA LEU A 22 24.21 -20.33 14.99
C LEU A 22 23.95 -20.88 13.59
N SER A 23 25.00 -21.33 12.91
CA SER A 23 24.89 -22.22 11.75
C SER A 23 25.59 -23.54 12.07
N SER A 24 24.84 -24.63 12.00
CA SER A 24 25.37 -25.98 12.21
C SER A 24 26.17 -26.45 11.00
N SER A 25 27.19 -27.28 11.26
CA SER A 25 28.14 -27.74 10.27
C SER A 25 27.65 -28.93 9.44
N SER A 26 27.96 -28.89 8.15
CA SER A 26 28.46 -30.08 7.45
C SER A 26 29.76 -29.68 6.74
N ALA A 27 30.72 -30.60 6.65
CA ALA A 27 32.07 -30.29 6.18
C ALA A 27 32.61 -31.39 5.27
N SER A 28 33.32 -30.99 4.23
CA SER A 28 34.18 -31.87 3.44
C SER A 28 35.45 -31.12 3.01
N ASN A 29 36.52 -31.89 2.82
CA ASN A 29 37.85 -31.41 2.43
C ASN A 29 37.83 -30.86 0.98
N THR A 30 38.80 -30.05 0.51
CA THR A 30 40.24 -30.36 0.57
C THR A 30 41.14 -29.14 0.43
N GLN A 31 42.35 -29.26 0.97
CA GLN A 31 43.44 -28.29 0.89
C GLN A 31 44.01 -28.16 -0.54
N GLN A 32 44.52 -26.98 -0.89
CA GLN A 32 45.97 -26.81 -1.12
C GLN A 32 46.39 -25.33 -1.02
N GLN A 33 47.69 -25.06 -1.09
CA GLN A 33 48.36 -23.91 -0.46
C GLN A 33 49.25 -23.08 -1.43
N PRO A 34 49.94 -22.00 -0.99
CA PRO A 34 50.06 -20.77 -1.81
C PRO A 34 51.50 -20.37 -2.21
N LEU A 35 51.58 -19.34 -3.05
CA LEU A 35 52.66 -18.33 -3.05
C LEU A 35 52.00 -16.92 -3.14
N ARG A 36 52.41 -15.88 -2.42
CA ARG A 36 53.69 -15.12 -2.48
C ARG A 36 53.96 -14.55 -3.89
N SER A 37 54.28 -13.27 -4.07
CA SER A 37 54.33 -12.16 -3.10
C SER A 37 54.43 -10.77 -3.76
N LYS A 38 53.71 -9.80 -3.18
CA LYS A 38 54.07 -8.38 -2.91
C LYS A 38 55.13 -7.64 -3.74
N GLN A 39 54.88 -6.32 -3.88
CA GLN A 39 55.79 -5.20 -4.24
C GLN A 39 56.04 -4.97 -5.75
N LYS A 40 56.24 -3.73 -6.23
CA LYS A 40 55.78 -2.38 -5.79
C LYS A 40 56.15 -1.35 -6.89
N LEU A 41 55.54 -0.15 -6.80
CA LEU A 41 55.95 1.13 -7.42
C LEU A 41 55.50 1.42 -8.86
N SER A 42 55.08 2.67 -9.02
CA SER A 42 54.83 3.51 -10.20
C SER A 42 56.12 4.31 -10.53
N PRO A 43 56.17 5.33 -11.42
CA PRO A 43 55.08 6.01 -12.15
C PRO A 43 55.36 6.34 -13.65
N ASP A 44 54.36 7.00 -14.26
CA ASP A 44 54.36 8.06 -15.30
C ASP A 44 55.57 8.26 -16.24
N GLU A 45 55.31 8.41 -17.55
CA GLU A 45 55.42 9.68 -18.32
C GLU A 45 54.67 9.54 -19.69
N ASP A 46 54.49 10.66 -20.41
CA ASP A 46 53.69 10.80 -21.65
C ASP A 46 54.40 10.37 -22.96
N ASP A 47 53.66 10.19 -24.06
CA ASP A 47 53.68 11.07 -25.28
C ASP A 47 52.87 10.48 -26.48
N PHE A 48 52.74 11.22 -27.57
CA PHE A 48 51.83 11.05 -28.72
C PHE A 48 52.25 9.95 -29.73
N GLY A 49 51.30 9.44 -30.53
CA GLY A 49 51.63 8.92 -31.88
C GLY A 49 50.67 7.92 -32.57
N LEU A 50 49.83 8.40 -33.50
CA LEU A 50 49.37 7.60 -34.66
C LEU A 50 50.51 7.58 -35.71
N PRO A 51 50.72 6.51 -36.53
CA PRO A 51 49.96 6.40 -37.79
C PRO A 51 49.85 5.01 -38.53
N THR A 52 48.77 4.87 -39.31
CA THR A 52 48.60 4.19 -40.63
C THR A 52 49.31 2.87 -41.05
N LYS A 53 48.51 1.93 -41.59
CA LYS A 53 48.71 1.08 -42.81
C LYS A 53 47.42 0.24 -43.03
N ARG A 54 46.73 0.06 -44.17
CA ARG A 54 46.85 0.36 -45.63
C ARG A 54 47.13 -0.85 -46.57
N ALA A 55 46.09 -1.60 -46.93
CA ALA A 55 45.87 -2.31 -48.22
C ALA A 55 44.38 -2.76 -48.25
N LYS A 56 43.50 -2.54 -49.26
CA LYS A 56 43.48 -2.70 -50.74
C LYS A 56 43.07 -4.11 -51.23
N LEU A 57 42.44 -4.33 -52.41
CA LEU A 57 41.25 -3.74 -53.12
C LEU A 57 41.03 -4.44 -54.49
N SER A 58 39.89 -5.10 -54.73
CA SER A 58 39.27 -5.47 -56.05
C SER A 58 38.07 -6.43 -55.78
N GLN A 59 36.84 -6.37 -56.32
CA GLN A 59 36.30 -6.07 -57.68
C GLN A 59 36.71 -7.13 -58.74
N GLN A 60 35.88 -7.57 -59.69
CA GLN A 60 34.72 -6.91 -60.35
C GLN A 60 33.75 -7.89 -61.07
N HIS A 61 32.48 -7.46 -61.30
CA HIS A 61 31.55 -7.77 -62.43
C HIS A 61 30.91 -9.17 -62.73
N GLN A 62 29.55 -9.19 -62.71
CA GLN A 62 28.62 -9.25 -63.88
C GLN A 62 28.11 -10.59 -64.51
N GLN A 63 26.87 -10.98 -64.12
CA GLN A 63 25.63 -11.13 -64.96
C GLN A 63 25.49 -12.18 -66.12
N VAL A 64 24.23 -12.65 -66.35
CA VAL A 64 23.61 -13.24 -67.58
C VAL A 64 23.38 -14.79 -67.69
N GLU A 65 22.08 -15.16 -67.78
CA GLU A 65 21.31 -16.21 -68.54
C GLU A 65 21.64 -17.74 -68.64
N ASP A 66 20.59 -18.53 -68.34
CA ASP A 66 19.91 -19.65 -69.05
C ASP A 66 20.56 -20.96 -69.61
N SER A 67 19.66 -21.98 -69.66
CA SER A 67 19.51 -23.09 -70.63
C SER A 67 19.83 -24.54 -70.16
N ASP A 68 18.74 -25.30 -69.99
CA ASP A 68 18.45 -26.69 -70.39
C ASP A 68 19.44 -27.86 -70.10
N CYS A 69 18.94 -28.91 -69.41
CA CYS A 69 18.37 -30.08 -70.09
C CYS A 69 17.78 -31.16 -69.13
N GLU A 70 16.52 -31.56 -69.36
CA GLU A 70 15.95 -32.88 -68.98
C GLU A 70 16.19 -33.89 -70.15
N PRO A 71 15.73 -35.19 -70.19
CA PRO A 71 14.66 -35.83 -69.40
C PRO A 71 14.85 -37.31 -68.96
N SER A 72 13.92 -37.83 -68.15
CA SER A 72 13.31 -39.20 -68.26
C SER A 72 12.35 -39.50 -67.08
N SER A 73 11.02 -39.39 -67.24
CA SER A 73 10.06 -40.44 -67.67
C SER A 73 9.80 -41.59 -66.66
N CYS A 74 8.55 -42.00 -66.32
CA CYS A 74 7.22 -41.46 -66.62
C CYS A 74 6.09 -42.08 -65.75
N HIS A 75 4.87 -41.54 -65.91
CA HIS A 75 3.53 -42.09 -65.61
C HIS A 75 2.93 -42.05 -64.18
N THR A 76 1.62 -41.76 -64.18
CA THR A 76 0.67 -41.57 -63.07
C THR A 76 -0.45 -42.66 -63.20
N PRO A 77 -1.46 -42.84 -62.30
CA PRO A 77 -2.56 -41.86 -62.15
C PRO A 77 -3.45 -41.85 -60.85
N LYS A 78 -4.32 -40.82 -60.79
CA LYS A 78 -5.71 -40.78 -60.23
C LYS A 78 -6.02 -40.60 -58.71
N GLN A 79 -6.45 -39.36 -58.43
CA GLN A 79 -7.76 -38.93 -57.87
C GLN A 79 -8.14 -39.09 -56.38
N THR A 80 -8.71 -37.97 -55.86
CA THR A 80 -9.67 -37.83 -54.73
C THR A 80 -9.17 -38.17 -53.31
N THR A 81 -9.55 -37.46 -52.24
CA THR A 81 -10.69 -36.54 -51.99
C THR A 81 -10.28 -35.26 -51.25
N LEU A 82 -11.10 -34.20 -51.35
CA LEU A 82 -11.13 -33.12 -50.38
C LEU A 82 -11.53 -33.66 -48.99
N LYS A 83 -10.84 -33.24 -47.93
CA LYS A 83 -11.37 -33.31 -46.56
C LYS A 83 -11.16 -31.99 -45.83
N SER A 84 -12.25 -31.42 -45.34
CA SER A 84 -12.22 -30.31 -44.40
C SER A 84 -11.63 -30.79 -43.06
N SER A 85 -10.56 -30.13 -42.61
CA SER A 85 -10.10 -30.20 -41.23
C SER A 85 -10.49 -28.89 -40.54
N ARG A 86 -11.64 -28.90 -39.84
CA ARG A 86 -11.93 -27.87 -38.83
C ARG A 86 -10.79 -27.88 -37.81
N GLY A 87 -10.05 -26.76 -37.70
CA GLY A 87 -9.04 -26.58 -36.68
C GLY A 87 -9.70 -26.50 -35.30
N ALA A 88 -9.77 -27.61 -34.58
CA ALA A 88 -10.13 -27.60 -33.16
C ALA A 88 -8.94 -27.01 -32.39
N GLY A 89 -9.04 -25.73 -31.99
CA GLY A 89 -8.00 -25.03 -31.26
C GLY A 89 -7.61 -25.78 -29.98
N GLY A 90 -6.36 -26.21 -29.90
CA GLY A 90 -5.84 -26.88 -28.71
C GLY A 90 -5.68 -25.93 -27.53
N LEU A 91 -6.05 -26.37 -26.33
CA LEU A 91 -5.79 -25.63 -25.09
C LEU A 91 -4.28 -25.42 -24.92
N CYS A 92 -3.87 -24.23 -24.47
CA CYS A 92 -2.44 -23.93 -24.32
C CYS A 92 -1.81 -24.78 -23.19
N SER A 93 -0.52 -25.10 -23.31
CA SER A 93 0.16 -26.03 -22.39
C SER A 93 0.05 -25.65 -20.92
N SER A 94 0.12 -24.34 -20.60
CA SER A 94 0.01 -23.88 -19.21
C SER A 94 -1.43 -23.92 -18.67
N THR A 95 -2.46 -23.81 -19.52
CA THR A 95 -3.85 -24.07 -19.11
C THR A 95 -4.07 -25.58 -18.92
N LEU A 96 -3.50 -26.42 -19.77
CA LEU A 96 -3.51 -27.88 -19.61
C LEU A 96 -2.80 -28.32 -18.31
N GLU A 97 -1.70 -27.67 -17.93
CA GLU A 97 -1.00 -27.93 -16.65
C GLU A 97 -1.86 -27.55 -15.44
N LYS A 98 -2.57 -26.42 -15.47
CA LYS A 98 -3.57 -26.11 -14.44
C LYS A 98 -4.70 -27.14 -14.40
N LEU A 99 -5.20 -27.55 -15.57
CA LEU A 99 -6.31 -28.50 -15.69
C LEU A 99 -5.96 -29.94 -15.23
N LYS A 100 -4.69 -30.36 -15.34
CA LYS A 100 -4.20 -31.60 -14.69
C LYS A 100 -4.41 -31.62 -13.18
N GLY A 101 -4.55 -30.45 -12.53
CA GLY A 101 -4.88 -30.33 -11.12
C GLY A 101 -6.34 -30.68 -10.77
N PHE A 102 -7.24 -30.76 -11.77
CA PHE A 102 -8.65 -31.13 -11.59
C PHE A 102 -8.96 -32.58 -12.00
N THR A 103 -8.08 -33.21 -12.79
CA THR A 103 -8.28 -34.60 -13.22
C THR A 103 -7.94 -35.55 -12.07
N CYS A 104 -8.96 -36.00 -11.34
CA CYS A 104 -8.84 -37.17 -10.46
C CYS A 104 -8.28 -38.36 -11.26
N SER A 105 -7.32 -39.07 -10.67
CA SER A 105 -6.71 -40.27 -11.25
C SER A 105 -7.71 -41.43 -11.27
N ALA A 106 -8.55 -41.48 -12.31
CA ALA A 106 -9.35 -42.65 -12.63
C ALA A 106 -8.46 -43.71 -13.28
N ASP A 107 -7.73 -44.47 -12.46
CA ASP A 107 -6.81 -45.51 -12.93
C ASP A 107 -7.54 -46.57 -13.79
N PRO A 108 -7.19 -46.70 -15.08
CA PRO A 108 -7.83 -47.66 -15.96
C PRO A 108 -7.16 -49.03 -15.80
N ASN A 109 -7.47 -49.75 -14.71
CA ASN A 109 -7.07 -51.14 -14.51
C ASN A 109 -7.77 -52.06 -15.52
N VAL A 110 -7.25 -52.08 -16.75
CA VAL A 110 -7.62 -53.00 -17.82
C VAL A 110 -6.63 -54.15 -17.85
N ASP A 111 -6.70 -55.02 -16.84
CA ASP A 111 -5.99 -56.29 -16.88
C ASP A 111 -6.67 -57.23 -17.89
N LYS A 112 -5.90 -57.65 -18.89
CA LYS A 112 -6.28 -58.71 -19.84
C LYS A 112 -5.53 -59.98 -19.50
N THR A 113 -6.25 -61.03 -19.14
CA THR A 113 -5.82 -62.42 -19.32
C THR A 113 -7.02 -63.33 -19.59
N ASP A 114 -6.83 -64.33 -20.44
CA ASP A 114 -7.87 -65.21 -20.98
C ASP A 114 -8.32 -66.32 -19.99
N GLY A 115 -9.53 -66.91 -20.17
CA GLY A 115 -10.03 -67.86 -19.16
C GLY A 115 -11.26 -68.77 -19.41
N ALA A 116 -11.81 -68.88 -20.63
CA ALA A 116 -12.73 -69.95 -21.08
C ALA A 116 -14.14 -70.17 -20.42
N SER A 117 -15.02 -70.80 -21.22
CA SER A 117 -16.10 -71.74 -20.80
C SER A 117 -17.56 -71.28 -20.49
N SER A 118 -18.29 -70.92 -21.57
CA SER A 118 -19.58 -71.54 -21.96
C SER A 118 -20.93 -71.20 -21.26
N LYS A 119 -22.01 -71.29 -22.08
CA LYS A 119 -23.46 -71.38 -21.75
C LYS A 119 -24.16 -70.10 -21.23
N ILE A 120 -25.47 -69.87 -21.44
CA ILE A 120 -26.42 -70.12 -22.57
C ILE A 120 -27.74 -69.36 -22.24
N CYS A 121 -28.44 -68.79 -23.23
CA CYS A 121 -29.84 -68.25 -23.19
C CYS A 121 -30.17 -67.16 -22.12
N GLU A 122 -30.77 -65.99 -22.43
CA GLU A 122 -32.00 -65.59 -23.16
C GLU A 122 -33.24 -65.37 -22.25
N HIS A 123 -33.89 -64.20 -22.42
CA HIS A 123 -35.22 -63.81 -21.90
C HIS A 123 -35.39 -63.79 -20.35
N GLY A 124 -36.29 -62.99 -19.75
CA GLY A 124 -37.08 -61.88 -20.30
C GLY A 124 -38.21 -61.42 -19.35
N SER A 125 -38.36 -60.10 -19.18
CA SER A 125 -39.58 -59.37 -18.75
C SER A 125 -40.18 -59.51 -17.33
N ASN A 126 -40.80 -58.38 -16.92
CA ASN A 126 -42.01 -58.21 -16.11
C ASN A 126 -41.99 -58.02 -14.56
N VAL A 127 -42.61 -56.88 -14.19
CA VAL A 127 -43.61 -56.69 -13.11
C VAL A 127 -43.15 -56.72 -11.65
N GLY A 128 -43.19 -55.56 -10.99
CA GLY A 128 -43.27 -55.43 -9.52
C GLY A 128 -44.73 -55.52 -9.00
N PRO A 129 -44.95 -55.33 -7.69
CA PRO A 129 -45.55 -54.04 -7.31
C PRO A 129 -45.09 -53.49 -5.94
N LEU A 130 -45.56 -52.28 -5.62
CA LEU A 130 -45.34 -51.62 -4.33
C LEU A 130 -46.06 -52.33 -3.17
N ARG A 131 -45.55 -52.15 -1.95
CA ARG A 131 -46.38 -51.72 -0.81
C ARG A 131 -45.57 -50.99 0.25
N SER A 132 -46.27 -50.21 1.07
CA SER A 132 -45.75 -49.28 2.09
C SER A 132 -46.43 -49.52 3.45
N VAL A 133 -46.25 -48.57 4.40
CA VAL A 133 -47.00 -48.35 5.67
C VAL A 133 -46.27 -48.72 6.98
N SER A 134 -45.51 -47.72 7.48
CA SER A 134 -45.67 -47.02 8.77
C SER A 134 -45.58 -47.69 10.17
N ASN A 135 -44.88 -46.95 11.05
CA ASN A 135 -45.12 -46.70 12.48
C ASN A 135 -44.96 -47.82 13.55
N LYS A 136 -44.19 -47.48 14.60
CA LYS A 136 -44.74 -47.26 15.96
C LYS A 136 -43.80 -46.45 16.87
N HIS A 137 -44.40 -45.71 17.82
CA HIS A 137 -43.75 -45.18 19.02
C HIS A 137 -43.90 -46.17 20.18
N SER A 138 -42.98 -46.09 21.15
CA SER A 138 -43.22 -46.32 22.59
C SER A 138 -42.22 -45.47 23.38
N ASP A 139 -42.45 -45.27 24.68
CA ASP A 139 -41.84 -44.22 25.49
C ASP A 139 -41.22 -44.77 26.80
N ASP A 140 -40.51 -43.89 27.52
CA ASP A 140 -40.33 -43.83 28.98
C ASP A 140 -39.19 -44.61 29.72
N THR A 141 -38.71 -43.90 30.76
CA THR A 141 -38.11 -44.27 32.07
C THR A 141 -36.63 -44.69 32.21
N LYS A 142 -35.98 -44.12 33.25
CA LYS A 142 -34.64 -44.44 33.80
C LYS A 142 -34.65 -45.65 34.76
N PRO A 143 -33.48 -46.09 35.25
CA PRO A 143 -33.18 -45.82 36.67
C PRO A 143 -31.78 -45.22 36.95
N GLN A 144 -31.49 -44.97 38.24
CA GLN A 144 -30.17 -44.62 38.81
C GLN A 144 -29.38 -45.93 39.16
N GLU A 145 -28.26 -46.01 39.91
CA GLU A 145 -27.54 -45.08 40.81
C GLU A 145 -26.07 -45.61 41.05
N GLU A 146 -25.34 -44.99 41.99
CA GLU A 146 -24.25 -45.59 42.84
C GLU A 146 -22.86 -45.93 42.21
N GLN A 147 -21.71 -45.72 42.90
CA GLN A 147 -21.38 -44.84 44.04
C GLN A 147 -19.83 -44.71 44.25
N GLU A 148 -19.44 -44.18 45.43
CA GLU A 148 -18.13 -44.18 46.11
C GLU A 148 -17.21 -42.97 45.91
N ASP A 149 -17.55 -41.92 46.66
CA ASP A 149 -16.71 -40.81 47.13
C ASP A 149 -15.85 -41.19 48.36
N GLU A 150 -14.91 -40.31 48.76
CA GLU A 150 -14.51 -39.93 50.15
C GLU A 150 -13.40 -38.84 49.99
N GLU A 151 -13.41 -37.61 50.54
CA GLU A 151 -13.78 -37.07 51.89
C GLU A 151 -12.72 -37.40 52.97
N GLU A 152 -12.50 -36.64 54.07
CA GLU A 152 -12.99 -35.30 54.53
C GLU A 152 -11.95 -34.18 54.16
N GLU A 153 -11.69 -33.03 54.79
CA GLU A 153 -12.04 -32.32 56.06
C GLU A 153 -11.98 -30.77 55.78
N GLU A 154 -12.42 -29.90 56.70
CA GLU A 154 -12.53 -28.43 56.51
C GLU A 154 -11.62 -27.57 57.43
N GLU A 155 -11.57 -26.23 57.24
CA GLU A 155 -12.30 -25.28 58.12
C GLU A 155 -12.36 -23.84 57.53
N VAL A 156 -13.14 -22.93 58.16
CA VAL A 156 -13.67 -21.69 57.56
C VAL A 156 -13.12 -20.40 58.20
N GLY A 157 -12.98 -19.31 57.43
CA GLY A 157 -12.72 -17.97 57.96
C GLY A 157 -12.96 -16.81 56.99
N GLU A 158 -13.93 -15.94 57.28
CA GLU A 158 -14.28 -14.79 56.44
C GLU A 158 -13.26 -13.63 56.46
N LYS A 159 -13.12 -12.93 55.31
CA LYS A 159 -13.37 -11.46 55.21
C LYS A 159 -13.37 -10.95 53.77
N ALA A 160 -14.32 -10.07 53.46
CA ALA A 160 -14.46 -9.44 52.15
C ALA A 160 -13.72 -8.10 52.03
N ALA A 161 -13.21 -7.79 50.83
CA ALA A 161 -12.75 -6.45 50.45
C ALA A 161 -12.97 -6.21 48.94
N THR A 162 -13.48 -5.02 48.59
CA THR A 162 -14.09 -4.75 47.28
C THR A 162 -13.07 -4.38 46.20
N LYS A 163 -13.19 -4.97 45.00
CA LYS A 163 -12.36 -4.64 43.82
C LYS A 163 -13.11 -3.66 42.92
N GLN A 164 -12.72 -2.37 42.93
CA GLN A 164 -13.39 -1.33 42.14
C GLN A 164 -13.04 -1.41 40.65
N VAL A 165 -14.07 -1.35 39.80
CA VAL A 165 -13.98 -1.08 38.37
C VAL A 165 -14.56 0.32 38.14
N PHE A 166 -13.82 1.21 37.49
CA PHE A 166 -14.29 2.55 37.14
C PHE A 166 -14.60 2.65 35.63
N GLY A 167 -15.88 2.53 35.28
CA GLY A 167 -16.38 2.88 33.94
C GLY A 167 -16.59 4.39 33.81
N PHE A 168 -16.25 4.97 32.66
CA PHE A 168 -16.14 6.42 32.47
C PHE A 168 -17.32 7.03 31.66
N THR A 169 -18.56 6.82 32.08
CA THR A 169 -19.74 7.37 31.38
C THR A 169 -20.88 7.79 32.33
N GLN A 170 -20.87 9.06 32.78
CA GLN A 170 -22.09 9.87 32.97
C GLN A 170 -21.74 11.31 33.36
N PHE A 171 -22.21 12.29 32.57
CA PHE A 171 -22.34 13.68 33.02
C PHE A 171 -23.60 14.29 32.41
N GLY A 172 -24.47 14.85 33.26
CA GLY A 172 -25.62 15.64 32.80
C GLY A 172 -26.84 15.58 33.70
N LYS A 173 -26.99 16.55 34.62
CA LYS A 173 -28.27 17.23 34.90
C LYS A 173 -28.13 18.42 35.87
N SER A 174 -28.98 19.43 35.64
CA SER A 174 -29.61 20.39 36.57
C SER A 174 -28.91 20.83 37.86
N GLY A 175 -28.83 22.15 38.11
CA GLY A 175 -28.59 22.72 39.44
C GLY A 175 -29.86 23.28 40.12
N GLY A 176 -29.73 23.75 41.37
CA GLY A 176 -30.73 24.63 42.01
C GLY A 176 -30.88 24.53 43.54
N ARG A 177 -30.68 25.66 44.25
CA ARG A 177 -30.93 25.92 45.70
C ARG A 177 -30.08 25.11 46.71
N GLY A 178 -29.73 25.62 47.90
CA GLY A 178 -29.85 26.98 48.46
C GLY A 178 -29.74 27.03 50.01
N GLY A 179 -29.06 28.04 50.57
CA GLY A 179 -28.81 28.25 52.02
C GLY A 179 -27.30 28.37 52.32
N ARG A 180 -26.70 29.42 52.91
CA ARG A 180 -26.99 30.25 54.13
C ARG A 180 -26.83 29.46 55.45
N THR A 181 -26.12 29.93 56.50
CA THR A 181 -25.16 31.05 56.71
C THR A 181 -24.51 30.90 58.10
N ALA A 182 -23.21 31.15 58.26
CA ALA A 182 -22.56 31.54 59.53
C ALA A 182 -21.14 32.08 59.28
N GLU A 183 -20.63 32.95 60.15
CA GLU A 183 -19.32 33.62 60.04
C GLU A 183 -18.41 33.27 61.22
N GLN A 184 -17.08 33.24 61.00
CA GLN A 184 -16.07 33.83 61.91
C GLN A 184 -14.64 33.75 61.32
N SER A 185 -13.82 34.76 61.62
CA SER A 185 -12.39 34.89 61.27
C SER A 185 -11.77 36.06 62.07
N PRO A 186 -10.43 36.26 62.11
CA PRO A 186 -9.31 35.38 61.72
C PRO A 186 -8.44 35.01 62.96
N PRO A 187 -7.21 34.47 62.78
CA PRO A 187 -6.05 35.39 62.82
C PRO A 187 -5.04 35.20 61.66
N LEU A 188 -3.95 35.97 61.69
CA LEU A 188 -3.06 36.24 60.55
C LEU A 188 -1.78 35.39 60.50
N ASP A 189 -1.14 35.45 59.31
CA ASP A 189 0.26 35.16 58.97
C ASP A 189 0.84 33.74 59.15
N SER A 190 1.09 33.08 58.01
CA SER A 190 2.47 33.06 57.47
C SER A 190 2.59 32.41 56.07
N SER A 191 3.40 33.03 55.20
CA SER A 191 3.96 32.50 53.93
C SER A 191 3.00 31.95 52.86
N ALA A 192 2.96 32.61 51.69
CA ALA A 192 2.19 32.14 50.54
C ALA A 192 2.86 30.93 49.82
N PRO A 193 2.17 29.79 49.62
CA PRO A 193 2.65 28.74 48.74
C PRO A 193 2.52 29.16 47.27
N SER A 194 3.58 28.98 46.47
CA SER A 194 3.62 29.45 45.08
C SER A 194 2.58 28.74 44.19
N ARG A 195 1.83 29.50 43.38
CA ARG A 195 0.96 28.96 42.32
C ARG A 195 1.79 28.17 41.29
N ARG A 196 1.84 26.85 41.43
CA ARG A 196 2.26 25.89 40.39
C ARG A 196 1.36 24.66 40.43
N SER A 197 0.23 24.75 39.74
CA SER A 197 -0.57 23.58 39.33
C SER A 197 0.25 22.73 38.36
N LYS A 198 1.10 21.84 38.88
CA LYS A 198 1.77 20.82 38.08
C LYS A 198 0.72 19.86 37.54
N SER A 199 0.55 19.85 36.22
CA SER A 199 -0.15 18.78 35.51
C SER A 199 0.51 17.44 35.83
N VAL A 200 -0.29 16.41 36.12
CA VAL A 200 0.18 15.04 36.35
C VAL A 200 0.86 14.48 35.09
N TYR A 201 0.29 14.79 33.93
CA TYR A 201 0.83 14.46 32.61
C TYR A 201 2.00 15.37 32.20
N THR A 202 3.01 14.76 31.56
CA THR A 202 4.09 15.43 30.84
C THR A 202 3.55 16.20 29.61
N PRO A 203 4.31 17.15 29.03
CA PRO A 203 3.88 17.89 27.85
C PRO A 203 3.61 17.02 26.61
N LEU A 204 4.25 15.85 26.49
CA LEU A 204 3.99 14.92 25.39
C LEU A 204 2.69 14.15 25.61
N GLU A 205 2.46 13.63 26.82
CA GLU A 205 1.20 12.96 27.18
C GLU A 205 -0.01 13.91 26.99
N GLN A 206 0.12 15.19 27.34
CA GLN A 206 -0.94 16.19 27.09
C GLN A 206 -1.26 16.35 25.59
N GLN A 207 -0.23 16.41 24.74
CA GLN A 207 -0.39 16.48 23.28
C GLN A 207 -1.03 15.19 22.72
N VAL A 208 -0.66 14.02 23.26
CA VAL A 208 -1.26 12.73 22.89
C VAL A 208 -2.72 12.64 23.30
N ILE A 209 -3.08 13.09 24.51
CA ILE A 209 -4.47 13.14 24.98
C ILE A 209 -5.32 14.04 24.07
N GLN A 210 -4.81 15.21 23.67
CA GLN A 210 -5.51 16.11 22.74
C GLN A 210 -5.75 15.47 21.36
N LEU A 211 -4.73 14.79 20.80
CA LEU A 211 -4.85 14.09 19.53
C LEU A 211 -5.81 12.88 19.60
N LYS A 212 -5.80 12.13 20.71
CA LYS A 212 -6.72 11.00 20.94
C LYS A 212 -8.16 11.47 21.19
N GLN A 213 -8.37 12.65 21.76
CA GLN A 213 -9.69 13.27 21.86
C GLN A 213 -10.26 13.70 20.49
N GLN A 214 -9.41 14.02 19.52
CA GLN A 214 -9.81 14.32 18.15
C GLN A 214 -10.07 13.06 17.31
N HIS A 215 -9.38 11.95 17.62
CA HIS A 215 -9.48 10.69 16.89
C HIS A 215 -9.58 9.49 17.86
N PRO A 216 -10.70 9.34 18.59
CA PRO A 216 -10.83 8.35 19.67
C PRO A 216 -10.82 6.91 19.18
N ASP A 217 -11.34 6.68 17.97
CA ASP A 217 -11.48 5.39 17.30
C ASP A 217 -10.22 4.95 16.51
N ALA A 218 -9.27 5.87 16.31
CA ALA A 218 -8.01 5.61 15.62
C ALA A 218 -6.89 5.27 16.61
N LEU A 219 -6.10 4.24 16.28
CA LEU A 219 -4.89 3.85 17.00
C LEU A 219 -3.73 4.75 16.54
N LEU A 220 -3.16 5.55 17.45
CA LEU A 220 -2.25 6.63 17.09
C LEU A 220 -0.75 6.25 17.19
N ALA A 221 -0.10 6.16 16.03
CA ALA A 221 1.35 6.08 15.92
C ALA A 221 1.96 7.49 15.97
N VAL A 222 2.60 7.86 17.09
CA VAL A 222 3.08 9.24 17.34
C VAL A 222 4.60 9.37 17.17
N GLU A 223 5.03 10.21 16.23
CA GLU A 223 6.45 10.40 15.91
C GLU A 223 7.23 11.08 17.06
N CYS A 224 8.26 10.40 17.54
CA CYS A 224 9.09 10.79 18.68
C CYS A 224 10.57 10.68 18.29
N GLY A 225 11.04 11.61 17.46
CA GLY A 225 12.38 11.56 16.86
C GLY A 225 12.51 10.42 15.87
N TYR A 226 13.43 9.47 16.11
CA TYR A 226 13.71 8.38 15.17
C TYR A 226 12.72 7.19 15.24
N LYS A 227 11.72 7.24 16.12
CA LYS A 227 10.75 6.16 16.35
C LYS A 227 9.33 6.69 16.56
N TYR A 228 8.33 5.87 16.23
CA TYR A 228 6.94 6.09 16.62
C TYR A 228 6.68 5.45 17.99
N ARG A 229 5.91 6.11 18.84
CA ARG A 229 5.40 5.60 20.13
C ARG A 229 3.88 5.48 20.08
N PHE A 230 3.36 4.48 20.77
CA PHE A 230 1.93 4.31 21.08
C PHE A 230 1.73 4.52 22.58
N PHE A 231 0.53 4.87 23.03
CA PHE A 231 0.26 5.23 24.44
C PHE A 231 -1.10 4.69 24.93
N GLY A 232 -1.15 4.17 26.16
CA GLY A 232 -2.36 3.62 26.77
C GLY A 232 -2.87 2.39 26.05
N GLU A 233 -4.19 2.31 25.84
CA GLU A 233 -4.87 1.23 25.12
C GLU A 233 -4.27 0.99 23.72
N ASP A 234 -3.92 2.06 22.99
CA ASP A 234 -3.25 1.98 21.68
C ASP A 234 -1.92 1.21 21.76
N ALA A 235 -1.21 1.31 22.89
CA ALA A 235 0.05 0.61 23.11
C ALA A 235 -0.14 -0.86 23.49
N GLU A 236 -1.21 -1.19 24.20
CA GLU A 236 -1.55 -2.57 24.56
C GLU A 236 -2.04 -3.35 23.34
N ILE A 237 -2.91 -2.75 22.53
CA ILE A 237 -3.33 -3.28 21.22
C ILE A 237 -2.11 -3.44 20.31
N ALA A 238 -1.30 -2.39 20.12
CA ALA A 238 -0.12 -2.47 19.27
C ALA A 238 0.92 -3.48 19.78
N ALA A 239 1.04 -3.69 21.11
CA ALA A 239 1.91 -4.72 21.67
C ALA A 239 1.43 -6.13 21.32
N LYS A 240 0.13 -6.40 21.49
CA LYS A 240 -0.51 -7.67 21.15
C LYS A 240 -0.41 -7.96 19.66
N GLU A 241 -0.97 -7.12 18.79
CA GLU A 241 -1.09 -7.45 17.36
C GLU A 241 0.26 -7.37 16.60
N LEU A 242 1.26 -6.63 17.12
CA LEU A 242 2.59 -6.54 16.51
C LEU A 242 3.61 -7.54 17.09
N ASN A 243 3.32 -8.18 18.21
CA ASN A 243 4.26 -8.96 19.04
C ASN A 243 5.46 -8.12 19.50
N ILE A 244 5.21 -7.01 20.20
CA ILE A 244 6.25 -6.11 20.75
C ILE A 244 6.01 -5.81 22.25
N THR A 245 7.06 -5.53 23.00
CA THR A 245 6.96 -5.30 24.46
C THR A 245 6.28 -3.97 24.80
N CYS A 246 5.23 -4.04 25.63
CA CYS A 246 4.63 -2.88 26.30
C CYS A 246 5.15 -2.75 27.74
N HIS A 247 5.26 -1.52 28.24
CA HIS A 247 5.62 -1.22 29.64
C HIS A 247 5.06 0.13 30.06
N LEU A 248 4.81 0.32 31.36
CA LEU A 248 4.39 1.60 31.91
C LEU A 248 5.55 2.60 31.85
N ASP A 249 5.35 3.71 31.14
CA ASP A 249 6.26 4.86 31.11
C ASP A 249 5.47 6.11 31.53
N HIS A 250 5.88 6.73 32.64
CA HIS A 250 5.14 7.80 33.32
C HIS A 250 3.69 7.41 33.65
N ASN A 251 2.68 7.93 32.93
CA ASN A 251 1.27 7.68 33.22
C ASN A 251 0.61 6.66 32.28
N PHE A 252 1.30 6.20 31.23
CA PHE A 252 0.72 5.36 30.19
C PHE A 252 1.56 4.13 29.85
N MET A 253 0.88 3.01 29.60
CA MET A 253 1.49 1.88 28.89
C MET A 253 2.02 2.35 27.53
N THR A 254 3.24 1.96 27.17
CA THR A 254 3.91 2.37 25.93
C THR A 254 4.66 1.21 25.27
N CYS A 255 4.52 1.09 23.96
CA CYS A 255 5.42 0.35 23.06
C CYS A 255 5.93 1.30 21.94
N SER A 256 6.96 0.91 21.19
CA SER A 256 7.53 1.79 20.14
C SER A 256 8.18 1.04 18.99
N ILE A 257 8.10 1.60 17.78
CA ILE A 257 8.64 1.03 16.53
C ILE A 257 9.58 2.02 15.80
N PRO A 258 10.64 1.56 15.11
CA PRO A 258 11.50 2.44 14.33
C PRO A 258 10.75 3.13 13.17
N THR A 259 11.02 4.41 12.92
CA THR A 259 10.40 5.18 11.81
C THR A 259 10.47 4.47 10.46
N HIS A 260 11.60 3.84 10.14
CA HIS A 260 11.78 3.14 8.87
C HIS A 260 10.96 1.84 8.73
N ARG A 261 10.38 1.31 9.81
CA ARG A 261 9.51 0.12 9.84
C ARG A 261 8.01 0.44 9.87
N LEU A 262 7.61 1.72 9.94
CA LEU A 262 6.22 2.16 10.07
C LEU A 262 5.26 1.38 9.13
N PHE A 263 5.60 1.31 7.84
CA PHE A 263 4.81 0.64 6.80
C PHE A 263 4.39 -0.80 7.16
N VAL A 264 5.31 -1.60 7.72
CA VAL A 264 5.06 -3.00 8.11
C VAL A 264 4.06 -3.09 9.26
N HIS A 265 4.20 -2.22 10.24
CA HIS A 265 3.37 -2.25 11.45
C HIS A 265 2.00 -1.62 11.22
N VAL A 266 1.90 -0.55 10.40
CA VAL A 266 0.61 0.01 9.98
C VAL A 266 -0.19 -1.01 9.19
N ARG A 267 0.41 -1.70 8.22
CA ARG A 267 -0.26 -2.77 7.47
C ARG A 267 -0.80 -3.89 8.36
N ARG A 268 -0.01 -4.39 9.33
CA ARG A 268 -0.45 -5.43 10.28
C ARG A 268 -1.61 -4.96 11.16
N LEU A 269 -1.58 -3.74 11.67
CA LEU A 269 -2.69 -3.19 12.46
C LEU A 269 -3.96 -3.02 11.61
N VAL A 270 -3.81 -2.63 10.34
CA VAL A 270 -4.92 -2.49 9.39
C VAL A 270 -5.49 -3.85 8.96
N SER A 271 -4.67 -4.88 8.75
CA SER A 271 -5.16 -6.23 8.45
C SER A 271 -5.95 -6.81 9.64
N HIS A 272 -5.53 -6.54 10.87
CA HIS A 272 -6.31 -6.84 12.08
C HIS A 272 -7.55 -5.94 12.28
N GLY A 273 -7.86 -5.05 11.32
CA GLY A 273 -9.10 -4.26 11.25
C GLY A 273 -9.08 -2.91 11.97
N HIS A 274 -7.94 -2.49 12.54
CA HIS A 274 -7.84 -1.20 13.23
C HIS A 274 -7.77 -0.02 12.24
N LYS A 275 -8.42 1.10 12.58
CA LYS A 275 -8.15 2.41 11.98
C LYS A 275 -6.85 2.94 12.61
N VAL A 276 -5.87 3.32 11.81
CA VAL A 276 -4.52 3.71 12.28
C VAL A 276 -4.21 5.14 11.87
N GLY A 277 -3.94 6.01 12.84
CA GLY A 277 -3.53 7.40 12.61
C GLY A 277 -2.02 7.56 12.73
N VAL A 278 -1.37 8.10 11.70
CA VAL A 278 0.06 8.42 11.71
C VAL A 278 0.24 9.90 12.04
N VAL A 279 0.69 10.19 13.26
CA VAL A 279 0.96 11.55 13.75
C VAL A 279 2.45 11.87 13.56
N LYS A 280 2.74 12.93 12.80
CA LYS A 280 4.13 13.37 12.51
C LYS A 280 4.46 14.69 13.21
N GLN A 281 5.75 14.98 13.33
CA GLN A 281 6.24 16.28 13.78
C GLN A 281 6.11 17.32 12.65
N THR A 282 5.43 18.43 12.93
CA THR A 282 5.24 19.56 12.00
C THR A 282 6.41 20.53 11.94
N GLU A 283 7.27 20.49 12.96
CA GLU A 283 8.45 21.35 13.10
C GLU A 283 9.75 20.55 13.01
N THR A 284 10.69 21.07 12.22
CA THR A 284 12.09 20.62 12.17
C THR A 284 12.96 21.36 13.20
N SER A 285 14.19 20.89 13.42
CA SER A 285 14.95 21.26 14.63
C SER A 285 15.59 22.64 14.56
N ALA A 286 16.16 23.03 13.42
CA ALA A 286 16.82 24.33 13.25
C ALA A 286 15.83 25.48 13.07
N ILE A 287 14.72 25.25 12.35
CA ILE A 287 13.60 26.20 12.26
C ILE A 287 13.05 26.47 13.67
N LYS A 288 12.66 25.42 14.41
CA LYS A 288 12.10 25.58 15.76
C LYS A 288 13.07 26.24 16.74
N ALA A 289 14.34 25.87 16.75
CA ALA A 289 15.36 26.50 17.61
C ALA A 289 15.49 28.03 17.39
N SER A 290 14.98 28.51 16.25
CA SER A 290 15.02 29.91 15.82
C SER A 290 13.66 30.61 15.93
N GLY A 291 12.56 29.86 16.12
CA GLY A 291 11.20 30.37 16.23
C GLY A 291 10.81 30.83 17.63
N ALA A 292 9.65 31.48 17.74
CA ALA A 292 9.10 31.98 19.02
C ALA A 292 8.88 30.85 20.05
N ASN A 293 8.60 29.63 19.60
CA ASN A 293 8.31 28.47 20.42
C ASN A 293 9.54 27.57 20.70
N LYS A 294 10.77 28.07 20.51
CA LYS A 294 12.03 27.31 20.70
C LYS A 294 12.14 26.51 22.00
N ASN A 295 11.53 26.97 23.09
CA ASN A 295 11.54 26.33 24.41
C ASN A 295 10.36 25.36 24.66
N ALA A 296 9.40 25.24 23.73
CA ALA A 296 8.23 24.38 23.86
C ALA A 296 8.52 22.92 23.44
N LEU A 297 7.54 22.03 23.53
CA LEU A 297 7.58 20.73 22.85
C LEU A 297 7.50 20.94 21.32
N PHE A 298 7.93 19.96 20.51
CA PHE A 298 7.66 19.98 19.07
C PHE A 298 6.15 19.87 18.82
N THR A 299 5.62 20.70 17.92
CA THR A 299 4.26 20.55 17.42
C THR A 299 4.11 19.25 16.60
N ARG A 300 2.88 18.73 16.59
CA ARG A 300 2.49 17.46 15.94
C ARG A 300 1.07 17.58 15.44
N GLN A 301 0.79 16.90 14.34
CA GLN A 301 -0.57 16.72 13.83
C GLN A 301 -0.71 15.33 13.18
N LEU A 302 -1.95 14.88 13.03
CA LEU A 302 -2.30 13.75 12.19
C LEU A 302 -1.85 14.03 10.74
N SER A 303 -1.06 13.13 10.15
CA SER A 303 -0.53 13.25 8.79
C SER A 303 -1.21 12.31 7.78
N ALA A 304 -1.85 11.24 8.26
CA ALA A 304 -2.63 10.29 7.47
C ALA A 304 -3.44 9.38 8.40
N LEU A 305 -4.62 8.94 7.95
CA LEU A 305 -5.36 7.80 8.49
C LEU A 305 -5.27 6.62 7.51
N TYR A 306 -5.40 5.40 8.03
CA TYR A 306 -5.43 4.17 7.25
C TYR A 306 -6.42 3.14 7.83
N THR A 307 -7.16 2.49 6.95
CA THR A 307 -8.10 1.37 7.16
C THR A 307 -7.96 0.39 5.99
N LYS A 308 -8.68 -0.75 6.00
CA LYS A 308 -8.49 -1.82 5.00
C LYS A 308 -8.67 -1.33 3.54
N SER A 309 -9.61 -0.41 3.31
CA SER A 309 -9.88 0.13 1.98
C SER A 309 -8.98 1.32 1.56
N THR A 310 -8.33 1.99 2.52
CA THR A 310 -7.66 3.29 2.32
C THR A 310 -6.12 3.22 2.31
N LEU A 311 -5.55 2.03 2.10
CA LEU A 311 -4.10 1.78 2.03
C LEU A 311 -3.43 2.35 0.74
N VAL A 312 -3.35 3.67 0.64
CA VAL A 312 -2.78 4.41 -0.52
C VAL A 312 -1.55 5.24 -0.11
N GLY A 313 -0.45 5.13 -0.86
CA GLY A 313 0.66 6.11 -0.87
C GLY A 313 2.05 5.68 -0.39
N GLU A 314 2.99 6.62 -0.56
CA GLU A 314 4.45 6.59 -0.26
C GLU A 314 4.81 5.95 1.09
N GLY A 315 3.95 6.12 2.11
CA GLY A 315 4.19 5.62 3.46
C GLY A 315 4.01 4.11 3.64
N ILE A 316 3.43 3.40 2.66
CA ILE A 316 2.95 2.02 2.82
C ILE A 316 3.43 1.06 1.71
N LEU A 317 3.45 1.48 0.44
CA LEU A 317 3.68 0.63 -0.75
C LEU A 317 5.16 0.22 -0.98
N LYS A 318 5.88 -0.13 0.09
CA LYS A 318 7.34 -0.20 0.08
C LYS A 318 7.97 -1.45 -0.52
N ASP A 319 7.17 -2.30 -1.17
CA ASP A 319 7.61 -3.56 -1.79
C ASP A 319 7.79 -3.43 -3.31
N CYS A 320 7.47 -2.26 -3.90
CA CYS A 320 7.94 -1.84 -5.21
C CYS A 320 9.45 -1.51 -5.17
N VAL A 321 10.25 -2.45 -4.65
CA VAL A 321 11.70 -2.36 -4.60
C VAL A 321 12.21 -2.57 -6.01
N LEU A 322 12.82 -1.53 -6.58
CA LEU A 322 13.74 -1.65 -7.71
C LEU A 322 14.98 -2.42 -7.25
N GLY A 323 14.86 -3.75 -7.22
CA GLY A 323 15.95 -4.57 -7.75
C GLY A 323 16.03 -4.32 -9.24
N ASP A 324 17.24 -4.25 -9.79
CA ASP A 324 17.41 -4.10 -11.23
C ASP A 324 16.78 -5.28 -11.96
N VAL A 325 16.22 -5.05 -13.15
CA VAL A 325 15.40 -6.04 -13.90
C VAL A 325 16.28 -7.06 -14.65
N GLU A 326 17.42 -7.40 -14.06
CA GLU A 326 18.38 -8.39 -14.54
C GLU A 326 18.49 -9.53 -13.51
N GLU A 327 18.54 -10.76 -14.02
CA GLU A 327 18.74 -12.01 -13.26
C GLU A 327 17.68 -12.40 -12.19
N GLY A 328 16.54 -12.91 -12.66
CA GLY A 328 16.12 -14.30 -12.34
C GLY A 328 15.74 -14.68 -10.90
N ALA A 329 15.71 -13.74 -9.95
CA ALA A 329 15.42 -14.00 -8.54
C ALA A 329 13.98 -14.51 -8.33
N SER A 330 13.81 -15.83 -8.30
CA SER A 330 12.54 -16.52 -7.99
C SER A 330 12.24 -16.46 -6.49
N GLY A 331 11.92 -15.26 -5.98
CA GLY A 331 11.64 -14.98 -4.58
C GLY A 331 10.25 -14.40 -4.39
N ASP A 332 9.32 -15.24 -3.94
CA ASP A 332 7.98 -14.92 -3.41
C ASP A 332 7.23 -13.76 -4.11
N LEU A 333 6.51 -14.10 -5.18
CA LEU A 333 5.54 -13.20 -5.83
C LEU A 333 4.41 -12.87 -4.86
N MET A 334 4.62 -11.85 -4.02
CA MET A 334 3.62 -11.26 -3.13
C MET A 334 2.29 -11.12 -3.86
N LEU A 335 1.23 -11.69 -3.27
CA LEU A 335 -0.09 -11.71 -3.90
C LEU A 335 -0.54 -10.29 -4.23
N ASP A 336 -1.08 -10.13 -5.43
CA ASP A 336 -1.85 -8.96 -5.87
C ASP A 336 -2.90 -8.65 -4.77
N PRO A 337 -2.77 -7.55 -4.01
CA PRO A 337 -3.57 -7.36 -2.81
C PRO A 337 -5.06 -7.35 -3.17
N PRO A 338 -5.91 -8.13 -2.46
CA PRO A 338 -7.30 -8.35 -2.85
C PRO A 338 -8.05 -7.03 -2.99
N ASP A 339 -9.02 -7.01 -3.91
CA ASP A 339 -9.77 -5.83 -4.32
C ASP A 339 -10.34 -5.08 -3.10
N SER A 340 -9.73 -3.94 -2.79
CA SER A 340 -9.86 -3.23 -1.51
C SER A 340 -11.09 -2.31 -1.47
N PHE A 341 -12.26 -2.83 -1.83
CA PHE A 341 -13.51 -2.06 -1.88
C PHE A 341 -13.98 -1.60 -0.49
N LEU A 342 -14.30 -0.30 -0.41
CA LEU A 342 -15.13 0.32 0.62
C LEU A 342 -16.58 0.35 0.12
N LEU A 343 -17.52 -0.25 0.84
CA LEU A 343 -18.93 -0.29 0.47
C LEU A 343 -19.79 0.53 1.45
N CYS A 344 -20.39 1.62 0.97
CA CYS A 344 -21.44 2.34 1.68
C CYS A 344 -22.83 1.74 1.38
N ILE A 345 -23.65 1.53 2.41
CA ILE A 345 -25.02 1.01 2.30
C ILE A 345 -25.99 1.94 3.03
N SER A 346 -27.07 2.34 2.35
CA SER A 346 -28.19 3.08 2.92
C SER A 346 -29.49 2.38 2.55
N GLU A 347 -30.45 2.32 3.46
CA GLU A 347 -31.76 1.73 3.21
C GLU A 347 -32.89 2.71 3.55
N ASN A 348 -33.99 2.63 2.82
CA ASN A 348 -35.15 3.50 3.01
C ASN A 348 -36.44 2.69 2.86
N TRP A 349 -37.35 2.82 3.82
CA TRP A 349 -38.64 2.15 3.80
C TRP A 349 -39.72 3.03 3.16
N ASP A 350 -40.10 2.72 1.92
CA ASP A 350 -41.19 3.40 1.23
C ASP A 350 -42.53 3.04 1.90
N LYS A 351 -43.07 3.97 2.68
CA LYS A 351 -44.34 3.83 3.41
C LYS A 351 -45.56 3.66 2.49
N LEU A 352 -45.49 4.11 1.24
CA LEU A 352 -46.58 4.01 0.26
C LEU A 352 -46.54 2.66 -0.44
N LYS A 353 -45.36 2.23 -0.91
CA LYS A 353 -45.17 0.92 -1.58
C LYS A 353 -45.08 -0.25 -0.60
N LYS A 354 -44.85 0.02 0.70
CA LYS A 354 -44.54 -0.98 1.75
C LYS A 354 -43.35 -1.87 1.37
N GLN A 355 -42.30 -1.22 0.86
CA GLN A 355 -41.14 -1.87 0.25
C GLN A 355 -39.86 -1.21 0.78
N LEU A 356 -38.87 -2.03 1.13
CA LEU A 356 -37.52 -1.52 1.39
C LEU A 356 -36.82 -1.27 0.06
N THR A 357 -36.23 -0.09 -0.11
CA THR A 357 -35.28 0.20 -1.19
C THR A 357 -33.90 0.40 -0.57
N VAL A 358 -32.88 -0.27 -1.11
CA VAL A 358 -31.49 -0.17 -0.67
C VAL A 358 -30.68 0.52 -1.76
N GLY A 359 -29.91 1.52 -1.35
CA GLY A 359 -28.84 2.13 -2.13
C GLY A 359 -27.49 1.56 -1.70
N MET A 360 -26.60 1.37 -2.68
CA MET A 360 -25.24 0.91 -2.46
C MET A 360 -24.26 1.76 -3.28
N VAL A 361 -23.14 2.14 -2.66
CA VAL A 361 -22.02 2.80 -3.35
C VAL A 361 -20.73 2.14 -2.88
N ALA A 362 -20.08 1.37 -3.75
CA ALA A 362 -18.74 0.84 -3.49
C ALA A 362 -17.67 1.61 -4.26
N VAL A 363 -16.55 1.89 -3.59
CA VAL A 363 -15.41 2.62 -4.13
C VAL A 363 -14.15 1.82 -3.86
N GLN A 364 -13.24 1.75 -4.82
CA GLN A 364 -11.88 1.25 -4.62
C GLN A 364 -10.88 2.42 -4.72
N PRO A 365 -10.51 3.07 -3.59
CA PRO A 365 -9.65 4.26 -3.62
C PRO A 365 -8.26 4.03 -4.25
N SER A 366 -7.88 2.77 -4.39
CA SER A 366 -6.62 2.29 -4.95
C SER A 366 -6.63 2.10 -6.47
N THR A 367 -7.79 1.94 -7.15
CA THR A 367 -7.88 1.83 -8.64
C THR A 367 -8.81 2.85 -9.28
N GLY A 368 -9.65 3.53 -8.49
CA GLY A 368 -10.61 4.51 -9.00
C GLY A 368 -11.96 3.95 -9.43
N ASP A 369 -12.19 2.64 -9.30
CA ASP A 369 -13.51 2.04 -9.60
C ASP A 369 -14.59 2.53 -8.63
N ILE A 370 -15.73 2.92 -9.20
CA ILE A 370 -16.92 3.35 -8.46
C ILE A 370 -18.12 2.56 -8.98
N LEU A 371 -18.75 1.80 -8.09
CA LEU A 371 -19.88 0.93 -8.36
C LEU A 371 -21.12 1.43 -7.60
N LEU A 372 -22.19 1.74 -8.33
CA LEU A 372 -23.46 2.25 -7.80
C LEU A 372 -24.55 1.19 -7.96
N ASP A 373 -25.48 1.09 -7.01
CA ASP A 373 -26.71 0.33 -7.22
C ASP A 373 -27.90 0.85 -6.40
N CYS A 374 -29.11 0.62 -6.92
CA CYS A 374 -30.37 0.96 -6.25
C CYS A 374 -31.43 -0.09 -6.60
N PHE A 375 -31.97 -0.78 -5.59
CA PHE A 375 -32.88 -1.90 -5.81
C PHE A 375 -33.83 -2.08 -4.62
N PRO A 376 -35.04 -2.64 -4.84
CA PRO A 376 -35.88 -3.11 -3.76
C PRO A 376 -35.37 -4.44 -3.19
N ASP A 377 -35.50 -4.67 -1.88
CA ASP A 377 -35.16 -5.95 -1.24
C ASP A 377 -36.28 -6.45 -0.30
N GLY A 378 -36.29 -7.76 -0.08
CA GLY A 378 -37.26 -8.45 0.78
C GLY A 378 -36.78 -8.62 2.23
N PRO A 379 -37.59 -9.29 3.07
CA PRO A 379 -37.23 -9.61 4.45
C PRO A 379 -35.97 -10.48 4.59
N SER A 380 -35.66 -11.27 3.56
CA SER A 380 -34.47 -12.15 3.48
C SER A 380 -33.17 -11.41 3.19
N ARG A 381 -33.20 -10.15 2.75
CA ARG A 381 -32.03 -9.36 2.33
C ARG A 381 -31.14 -10.03 1.26
N SER A 382 -31.76 -10.84 0.40
CA SER A 382 -31.06 -11.64 -0.60
C SER A 382 -30.45 -10.81 -1.73
N GLU A 383 -31.04 -9.65 -2.05
CA GLU A 383 -30.46 -8.75 -3.06
C GLU A 383 -29.24 -8.00 -2.51
N VAL A 384 -29.25 -7.60 -1.23
CA VAL A 384 -28.05 -7.11 -0.52
C VAL A 384 -26.98 -8.20 -0.43
N GLU A 385 -27.30 -9.42 0.03
CA GLU A 385 -26.34 -10.52 0.15
C GLU A 385 -25.63 -10.77 -1.19
N SER A 386 -26.40 -10.89 -2.28
CA SER A 386 -25.88 -11.16 -3.62
C SER A 386 -24.87 -10.09 -4.07
N ARG A 387 -25.12 -8.82 -3.75
CA ARG A 387 -24.25 -7.69 -4.13
C ARG A 387 -23.03 -7.54 -3.23
N VAL A 388 -23.18 -7.72 -1.91
CA VAL A 388 -22.03 -7.73 -0.98
C VAL A 388 -21.05 -8.85 -1.38
N LEU A 389 -21.55 -10.03 -1.76
CA LEU A 389 -20.72 -11.15 -2.23
C LEU A 389 -20.14 -10.93 -3.65
N LYS A 390 -20.82 -10.20 -4.56
CA LYS A 390 -20.27 -9.83 -5.88
C LYS A 390 -19.15 -8.77 -5.76
N ILE A 391 -19.25 -7.85 -4.81
CA ILE A 391 -18.26 -6.79 -4.55
C ILE A 391 -17.08 -7.32 -3.72
N ASN A 392 -17.35 -8.21 -2.75
CA ASN A 392 -16.40 -8.70 -1.75
C ASN A 392 -15.63 -7.57 -1.02
N PRO A 393 -16.32 -6.64 -0.33
CA PRO A 393 -15.71 -5.47 0.28
C PRO A 393 -14.87 -5.82 1.51
N VAL A 394 -13.72 -5.14 1.66
CA VAL A 394 -12.86 -5.26 2.85
C VAL A 394 -13.31 -4.33 3.98
N GLU A 395 -14.14 -3.34 3.67
CA GLU A 395 -14.68 -2.36 4.62
C GLU A 395 -16.09 -1.92 4.21
N ILE A 396 -17.00 -1.81 5.19
CA ILE A 396 -18.41 -1.44 4.98
C ILE A 396 -18.78 -0.25 5.88
N LEU A 397 -19.40 0.77 5.28
CA LEU A 397 -19.85 2.01 5.91
C LEU A 397 -21.39 1.98 6.02
N ILE A 398 -21.93 2.13 7.23
CA ILE A 398 -23.38 2.06 7.51
C ILE A 398 -23.88 3.16 8.46
N PRO A 399 -25.17 3.56 8.36
CA PRO A 399 -25.83 4.40 9.35
C PRO A 399 -26.02 3.65 10.69
N SER A 400 -26.12 4.39 11.79
CA SER A 400 -26.27 3.82 13.13
C SER A 400 -27.64 3.20 13.44
N ASN A 401 -28.67 3.49 12.62
CA ASN A 401 -30.06 3.06 12.78
C ASN A 401 -30.52 2.02 11.72
N LEU A 402 -29.59 1.33 11.07
CA LEU A 402 -29.85 0.24 10.13
C LEU A 402 -30.74 -0.85 10.76
N SER A 403 -31.66 -1.44 9.98
CA SER A 403 -32.56 -2.50 10.46
C SER A 403 -31.78 -3.73 10.93
N GLU A 404 -32.36 -4.44 11.90
CA GLU A 404 -31.75 -5.63 12.45
C GLU A 404 -31.53 -6.73 11.41
N GLU A 405 -32.39 -6.86 10.39
CA GLU A 405 -32.24 -7.86 9.31
C GLU A 405 -30.97 -7.60 8.51
N THR A 406 -30.77 -6.35 8.09
CA THR A 406 -29.60 -5.92 7.33
C THR A 406 -28.34 -6.00 8.21
N LEU A 407 -28.44 -5.61 9.48
CA LEU A 407 -27.34 -5.72 10.44
C LEU A 407 -26.96 -7.19 10.74
N ARG A 408 -27.94 -8.08 10.94
CA ARG A 408 -27.73 -9.53 11.16
C ARG A 408 -27.06 -10.17 9.93
N LEU A 409 -27.48 -9.81 8.72
CA LEU A 409 -26.82 -10.26 7.48
C LEU A 409 -25.35 -9.80 7.42
N LEU A 410 -25.09 -8.51 7.59
CA LEU A 410 -23.73 -7.96 7.53
C LEU A 410 -22.82 -8.53 8.62
N GLN A 411 -23.36 -8.79 9.83
CA GLN A 411 -22.64 -9.50 10.89
C GLN A 411 -22.33 -10.96 10.53
N SER A 412 -23.27 -11.66 9.88
CA SER A 412 -23.03 -13.03 9.37
C SER A 412 -21.87 -13.06 8.37
N ILE A 413 -21.89 -12.17 7.37
CA ILE A 413 -20.82 -12.04 6.36
C ILE A 413 -19.48 -11.65 7.02
N THR A 414 -19.49 -10.71 7.97
CA THR A 414 -18.29 -10.28 8.71
C THR A 414 -17.67 -11.41 9.55
N ASN A 415 -18.51 -12.28 10.12
CA ASN A 415 -18.08 -13.40 10.95
C ASN A 415 -17.77 -14.68 10.15
N ALA A 416 -18.10 -14.74 8.86
CA ALA A 416 -17.84 -15.91 8.01
C ALA A 416 -16.35 -16.13 7.70
N SER A 417 -15.52 -15.07 7.75
CA SER A 417 -14.07 -15.22 7.60
C SER A 417 -13.44 -15.82 8.86
N ALA A 418 -12.78 -16.97 8.67
CA ALA A 418 -12.14 -17.73 9.73
C ALA A 418 -10.80 -17.13 10.21
N GLN A 419 -10.24 -16.14 9.49
CA GLN A 419 -8.97 -15.51 9.84
C GLN A 419 -9.15 -14.06 10.28
N ALA A 420 -8.45 -13.67 11.35
CA ALA A 420 -8.55 -12.31 11.90
C ALA A 420 -8.08 -11.23 10.90
N ASP A 421 -7.06 -11.54 10.08
CA ASP A 421 -6.51 -10.64 9.06
C ASP A 421 -7.47 -10.37 7.88
N ASP A 422 -8.45 -11.25 7.65
CA ASP A 422 -9.35 -11.20 6.48
C ASP A 422 -10.77 -10.66 6.83
N ARG A 423 -11.14 -10.63 8.11
CA ARG A 423 -12.43 -10.08 8.58
C ARG A 423 -12.74 -8.70 8.00
N VAL A 424 -13.93 -8.55 7.41
CA VAL A 424 -14.47 -7.29 6.90
C VAL A 424 -14.58 -6.26 8.03
N ARG A 425 -14.08 -5.04 7.82
CA ARG A 425 -14.22 -3.93 8.78
C ARG A 425 -15.60 -3.28 8.63
N VAL A 426 -16.26 -2.94 9.74
CA VAL A 426 -17.53 -2.18 9.72
C VAL A 426 -17.35 -0.84 10.44
N GLU A 427 -17.60 0.25 9.72
CA GLU A 427 -17.65 1.62 10.24
C GLU A 427 -19.13 2.04 10.40
N LYS A 428 -19.49 2.53 11.59
CA LYS A 428 -20.79 3.17 11.83
C LYS A 428 -20.68 4.69 11.79
N ARG A 429 -21.69 5.34 11.22
CA ARG A 429 -21.80 6.80 11.08
C ARG A 429 -23.14 7.31 11.60
N ASP A 430 -23.26 8.62 11.81
CA ASP A 430 -24.50 9.22 12.26
C ASP A 430 -25.56 9.10 11.15
N SER A 431 -26.73 8.60 11.49
CA SER A 431 -27.85 8.46 10.58
C SER A 431 -28.28 9.78 9.95
N ALA A 432 -28.08 10.91 10.64
CA ALA A 432 -28.35 12.24 10.10
C ALA A 432 -27.52 12.56 8.84
N GLN A 433 -26.34 11.93 8.66
CA GLN A 433 -25.51 12.10 7.46
C GLN A 433 -26.14 11.42 6.23
N PHE A 434 -26.94 10.36 6.44
CA PHE A 434 -27.61 9.58 5.40
C PHE A 434 -28.98 10.14 5.02
N GLU A 435 -29.52 11.11 5.77
CA GLU A 435 -30.76 11.79 5.38
C GLU A 435 -30.56 12.53 4.05
N PHE A 436 -31.48 12.33 3.11
CA PHE A 436 -31.35 12.82 1.73
C PHE A 436 -31.02 14.31 1.62
N ALA A 437 -31.58 15.17 2.50
CA ALA A 437 -31.28 16.59 2.50
C ALA A 437 -29.82 16.89 2.93
N SER A 438 -29.30 16.19 3.94
CA SER A 438 -27.91 16.33 4.41
C SER A 438 -26.92 15.80 3.37
N ALA A 439 -27.21 14.61 2.85
CA ALA A 439 -26.38 13.96 1.84
C ALA A 439 -26.34 14.75 0.52
N MET A 440 -27.49 15.23 0.03
CA MET A 440 -27.58 16.07 -1.18
C MET A 440 -26.85 17.40 -1.01
N ASN A 441 -26.91 18.03 0.17
CA ASN A 441 -26.17 19.27 0.43
C ASN A 441 -24.65 19.02 0.35
N THR A 442 -24.14 17.97 1.01
CA THR A 442 -22.71 17.58 0.95
C THR A 442 -22.27 17.27 -0.49
N VAL A 443 -23.09 16.53 -1.24
CA VAL A 443 -22.85 16.18 -2.64
C VAL A 443 -22.79 17.45 -3.50
N THR A 444 -23.75 18.36 -3.33
CA THR A 444 -23.81 19.63 -4.07
C THR A 444 -22.60 20.52 -3.75
N GLU A 445 -22.23 20.64 -2.47
CA GLU A 445 -21.04 21.37 -2.00
C GLU A 445 -19.76 20.82 -2.63
N PHE A 446 -19.58 19.49 -2.62
CA PHE A 446 -18.42 18.81 -3.20
C PHE A 446 -18.27 19.06 -4.71
N TYR A 447 -19.31 18.85 -5.51
CA TYR A 447 -19.22 19.06 -6.97
C TYR A 447 -19.17 20.55 -7.35
N CYS A 448 -19.78 21.45 -6.59
CA CYS A 448 -19.63 22.90 -6.78
C CYS A 448 -18.20 23.38 -6.52
N HIS A 449 -17.53 22.91 -5.46
CA HIS A 449 -16.18 23.36 -5.12
C HIS A 449 -15.07 22.69 -5.94
N THR A 450 -15.33 21.53 -6.54
CA THR A 450 -14.34 20.80 -7.37
C THR A 450 -14.26 21.33 -8.81
N GLN A 451 -15.10 22.30 -9.21
CA GLN A 451 -15.21 22.76 -10.60
C GLN A 451 -15.06 24.27 -10.79
N GLU A 452 -14.02 24.69 -11.50
CA GLU A 452 -13.97 26.02 -12.14
C GLU A 452 -14.51 26.04 -13.59
N LYS A 453 -14.80 24.88 -14.25
CA LYS A 453 -15.01 24.85 -15.72
C LYS A 453 -16.14 24.01 -16.33
N ASP A 454 -16.57 22.85 -15.79
CA ASP A 454 -17.45 21.91 -16.53
C ASP A 454 -18.77 21.55 -15.84
N SER A 455 -19.72 22.50 -15.87
CA SER A 455 -21.05 22.46 -15.20
C SER A 455 -22.00 21.30 -15.54
N ARG A 456 -21.57 20.30 -16.32
CA ARG A 456 -22.35 19.10 -16.67
C ARG A 456 -22.49 18.16 -15.47
N SER A 457 -21.43 18.04 -14.69
CA SER A 457 -21.28 17.05 -13.61
C SER A 457 -22.45 16.99 -12.64
N LEU A 458 -22.74 18.12 -11.98
CA LEU A 458 -23.76 18.21 -10.95
C LEU A 458 -25.16 17.79 -11.48
N SER A 459 -25.43 17.95 -12.78
CA SER A 459 -26.68 17.49 -13.39
C SER A 459 -26.79 15.95 -13.49
N THR A 460 -25.67 15.24 -13.74
CA THR A 460 -25.63 13.77 -13.72
C THR A 460 -25.88 13.26 -12.30
N VAL A 461 -25.15 13.80 -11.32
CA VAL A 461 -25.21 13.33 -9.93
C VAL A 461 -26.57 13.63 -9.30
N ALA A 462 -27.18 14.79 -9.60
CA ALA A 462 -28.54 15.10 -9.17
C ALA A 462 -29.63 14.23 -9.81
N SER A 463 -29.32 13.49 -10.89
CA SER A 463 -30.22 12.52 -11.51
C SER A 463 -30.14 11.10 -10.94
N LEU A 464 -29.20 10.84 -10.01
CA LEU A 464 -29.04 9.54 -9.36
C LEU A 464 -30.20 9.23 -8.40
N ASP A 465 -30.44 7.93 -8.19
CA ASP A 465 -31.47 7.46 -7.28
C ASP A 465 -31.25 7.98 -5.84
N SER A 466 -32.31 8.46 -5.19
CA SER A 466 -32.22 9.06 -3.85
C SER A 466 -31.44 8.22 -2.81
N PRO A 467 -31.62 6.88 -2.70
CA PRO A 467 -30.82 6.04 -1.81
C PRO A 467 -29.32 5.99 -2.14
N VAL A 468 -28.92 6.18 -3.41
CA VAL A 468 -27.51 6.26 -3.84
C VAL A 468 -26.89 7.58 -3.36
N ILE A 469 -27.64 8.69 -3.46
CA ILE A 469 -27.21 10.00 -2.95
C ILE A 469 -27.07 9.95 -1.41
N CYS A 470 -28.00 9.28 -0.71
CA CYS A 470 -27.90 8.99 0.73
C CYS A 470 -26.64 8.18 1.12
N CYS A 471 -26.06 7.39 0.21
CA CYS A 471 -24.77 6.73 0.44
C CYS A 471 -23.58 7.65 0.11
N LEU A 472 -23.69 8.44 -0.97
CA LEU A 472 -22.60 9.25 -1.52
C LEU A 472 -22.19 10.40 -0.59
N GLY A 473 -23.15 11.08 0.05
CA GLY A 473 -22.85 12.17 1.01
C GLY A 473 -21.97 11.71 2.19
N PRO A 474 -22.38 10.70 2.98
CA PRO A 474 -21.54 10.10 4.02
C PRO A 474 -20.19 9.57 3.51
N LEU A 475 -20.14 9.05 2.29
CA LEU A 475 -18.91 8.51 1.70
C LEU A 475 -17.92 9.61 1.29
N ILE A 476 -18.38 10.76 0.81
CA ILE A 476 -17.56 11.96 0.61
C ILE A 476 -16.95 12.39 1.95
N GLN A 477 -17.78 12.56 2.99
CA GLN A 477 -17.32 12.95 4.33
C GLN A 477 -16.32 11.94 4.90
N TYR A 478 -16.54 10.64 4.68
CA TYR A 478 -15.62 9.60 5.09
C TYR A 478 -14.26 9.73 4.37
N LEU A 479 -14.24 9.78 3.03
CA LEU A 479 -13.00 9.83 2.26
C LEU A 479 -12.22 11.15 2.46
N GLN A 480 -12.89 12.24 2.83
CA GLN A 480 -12.27 13.50 3.25
C GLN A 480 -11.38 13.36 4.49
N GLU A 481 -11.74 12.51 5.47
CA GLU A 481 -10.89 12.22 6.64
C GLU A 481 -9.53 11.59 6.25
N PHE A 482 -9.50 10.90 5.11
CA PHE A 482 -8.30 10.24 4.59
C PHE A 482 -7.57 11.08 3.55
N HIS A 483 -8.15 12.17 3.03
CA HIS A 483 -7.73 12.85 1.81
C HIS A 483 -7.72 11.90 0.59
N LEU A 484 -8.86 11.28 0.30
CA LEU A 484 -9.10 10.35 -0.82
C LEU A 484 -10.37 10.68 -1.63
N GLU A 485 -11.08 11.74 -1.26
CA GLU A 485 -12.35 12.17 -1.85
C GLU A 485 -12.26 12.51 -3.33
N ARG A 486 -11.07 12.92 -3.82
CA ARG A 486 -10.79 13.19 -5.25
C ARG A 486 -11.25 12.06 -6.17
N VAL A 487 -11.23 10.80 -5.71
CA VAL A 487 -11.71 9.65 -6.50
C VAL A 487 -13.15 9.84 -7.01
N LEU A 488 -14.02 10.49 -6.21
CA LEU A 488 -15.41 10.74 -6.56
C LEU A 488 -15.59 11.89 -7.55
N GLY A 489 -14.57 12.71 -7.79
CA GLY A 489 -14.66 13.90 -8.66
C GLY A 489 -14.83 13.60 -10.15
N SER A 490 -14.61 12.36 -10.59
CA SER A 490 -14.76 11.95 -12.00
C SER A 490 -15.94 10.99 -12.19
N GLU A 491 -17.07 11.52 -12.67
CA GLU A 491 -18.29 10.74 -12.94
C GLU A 491 -18.13 9.70 -14.04
N SER A 492 -17.17 9.85 -14.97
CA SER A 492 -16.87 8.83 -15.98
C SER A 492 -16.38 7.50 -15.38
N SER A 493 -16.00 7.49 -14.09
CA SER A 493 -15.66 6.29 -13.34
C SER A 493 -16.88 5.55 -12.77
N PHE A 494 -18.07 6.18 -12.77
CA PHE A 494 -19.27 5.64 -12.14
C PHE A 494 -19.92 4.55 -13.01
N ARG A 495 -20.15 3.37 -12.45
CA ARG A 495 -20.73 2.21 -13.15
C ARG A 495 -21.88 1.61 -12.34
N ARG A 496 -22.99 1.21 -12.97
CA ARG A 496 -24.13 0.60 -12.26
C ARG A 496 -23.95 -0.92 -12.14
N LEU A 497 -23.92 -1.44 -10.91
CA LEU A 497 -23.57 -2.85 -10.61
C LEU A 497 -24.58 -3.87 -11.18
N SER A 498 -25.87 -3.50 -11.19
CA SER A 498 -26.98 -4.28 -11.75
C SER A 498 -27.45 -3.75 -13.10
N CYS A 499 -26.54 -3.53 -14.05
CA CYS A 499 -26.91 -3.18 -15.41
C CYS A 499 -27.19 -4.44 -16.26
N ALA A 500 -28.47 -4.80 -16.41
CA ALA A 500 -28.91 -5.97 -17.18
C ALA A 500 -28.58 -5.89 -18.70
N ALA A 501 -28.16 -4.72 -19.20
CA ALA A 501 -27.68 -4.54 -20.56
C ALA A 501 -26.16 -4.79 -20.72
N GLU A 502 -25.40 -4.89 -19.62
CA GLU A 502 -23.93 -5.02 -19.63
C GLU A 502 -23.42 -6.46 -19.45
N GLY A 503 -24.30 -7.46 -19.33
CA GLY A 503 -23.89 -8.86 -19.28
C GLY A 503 -24.86 -9.83 -18.62
N MET A 504 -24.38 -11.07 -18.45
CA MET A 504 -25.10 -12.18 -17.86
C MET A 504 -25.19 -12.04 -16.33
N THR A 505 -26.41 -12.06 -15.79
CA THR A 505 -26.66 -12.05 -14.35
C THR A 505 -26.23 -13.37 -13.71
N LEU A 506 -25.11 -13.36 -12.99
CA LEU A 506 -24.68 -14.45 -12.11
C LEU A 506 -25.03 -14.10 -10.66
N SER A 507 -25.85 -14.92 -10.00
CA SER A 507 -26.13 -14.75 -8.57
C SER A 507 -24.91 -15.13 -7.72
N ALA A 508 -24.80 -14.60 -6.49
CA ALA A 508 -23.70 -15.01 -5.60
C ALA A 508 -23.69 -16.52 -5.28
N ALA A 509 -24.86 -17.16 -5.21
CA ALA A 509 -24.95 -18.62 -5.11
C ALA A 509 -24.41 -19.32 -6.36
N THR A 510 -24.64 -18.77 -7.56
CA THR A 510 -24.08 -19.28 -8.82
C THR A 510 -22.55 -19.10 -8.86
N LEU A 511 -22.04 -17.93 -8.48
CA LEU A 511 -20.61 -17.63 -8.44
C LEU A 511 -19.85 -18.56 -7.48
N ARG A 512 -20.47 -18.90 -6.33
CA ARG A 512 -19.95 -19.83 -5.32
C ARG A 512 -20.05 -21.29 -5.80
N ASN A 513 -21.22 -21.74 -6.25
CA ASN A 513 -21.49 -23.14 -6.59
C ASN A 513 -20.78 -23.62 -7.87
N LEU A 514 -20.38 -22.71 -8.75
CA LEU A 514 -19.57 -23.01 -9.94
C LEU A 514 -18.09 -22.61 -9.77
N GLU A 515 -17.66 -22.27 -8.54
CA GLU A 515 -16.29 -21.88 -8.17
C GLU A 515 -15.68 -20.88 -9.17
N ILE A 516 -16.44 -19.83 -9.49
CA ILE A 516 -16.11 -18.92 -10.61
C ILE A 516 -14.88 -18.06 -10.30
N LEU A 517 -14.79 -17.55 -9.07
CA LEU A 517 -13.72 -16.64 -8.63
C LEU A 517 -12.80 -17.29 -7.59
N ASN A 518 -13.38 -18.04 -6.67
CA ASN A 518 -12.73 -18.68 -5.53
C ASN A 518 -13.30 -20.10 -5.36
N ASN A 519 -12.52 -21.01 -4.78
CA ASN A 519 -12.98 -22.35 -4.41
C ASN A 519 -13.79 -22.32 -3.08
N GLN A 520 -14.46 -23.42 -2.75
CA GLN A 520 -15.18 -23.62 -1.48
C GLN A 520 -14.37 -24.39 -0.42
N THR A 521 -13.19 -24.91 -0.74
CA THR A 521 -12.38 -25.76 0.14
C THR A 521 -11.48 -25.00 1.11
N ASP A 522 -10.86 -23.91 0.65
CA ASP A 522 -10.01 -23.01 1.46
C ASP A 522 -10.32 -21.52 1.22
N GLY A 523 -11.26 -21.20 0.31
CA GLY A 523 -11.63 -19.83 -0.06
C GLY A 523 -10.63 -19.16 -1.01
N GLY A 524 -9.53 -19.84 -1.36
CA GLY A 524 -8.52 -19.33 -2.27
C GLY A 524 -8.97 -19.25 -3.73
N VAL A 525 -8.19 -18.54 -4.54
CA VAL A 525 -8.44 -18.45 -5.99
C VAL A 525 -8.02 -19.76 -6.70
N LYS A 526 -7.00 -20.46 -6.21
CA LYS A 526 -6.52 -21.73 -6.81
C LYS A 526 -7.67 -22.75 -6.87
N GLY A 527 -7.89 -23.36 -8.04
CA GLY A 527 -9.01 -24.28 -8.28
C GLY A 527 -10.29 -23.60 -8.79
N SER A 528 -10.35 -22.26 -8.86
CA SER A 528 -11.48 -21.57 -9.48
C SER A 528 -11.36 -21.49 -11.01
N LEU A 529 -12.47 -21.17 -11.70
CA LEU A 529 -12.46 -20.86 -13.12
C LEU A 529 -11.53 -19.67 -13.44
N LEU A 530 -11.53 -18.64 -12.59
CA LEU A 530 -10.60 -17.51 -12.70
C LEU A 530 -9.13 -17.97 -12.61
N TRP A 531 -8.79 -18.93 -11.75
CA TRP A 531 -7.43 -19.48 -11.72
C TRP A 531 -7.06 -20.21 -13.00
N VAL A 532 -7.98 -21.01 -13.59
CA VAL A 532 -7.74 -21.65 -14.90
C VAL A 532 -7.45 -20.60 -15.96
N LEU A 533 -8.26 -19.54 -16.03
CA LEU A 533 -8.20 -18.54 -17.10
C LEU A 533 -7.14 -17.44 -16.91
N ASP A 534 -6.68 -17.15 -15.68
CA ASP A 534 -5.67 -16.10 -15.47
C ASP A 534 -4.28 -16.50 -15.99
N HIS A 535 -3.97 -16.05 -17.21
CA HIS A 535 -2.64 -16.04 -17.80
C HIS A 535 -2.13 -14.61 -18.04
N THR A 536 -2.68 -13.63 -17.30
CA THR A 536 -2.36 -12.21 -17.46
C THR A 536 -0.95 -11.88 -16.98
N ARG A 537 -0.38 -10.80 -17.52
CA ARG A 537 0.99 -10.36 -17.23
C ARG A 537 1.08 -9.06 -16.42
N THR A 538 -0.05 -8.39 -16.18
CA THR A 538 -0.13 -7.15 -15.40
C THR A 538 -1.23 -7.24 -14.33
N PRO A 539 -1.10 -6.57 -13.17
CA PRO A 539 -2.13 -6.58 -12.12
C PRO A 539 -3.48 -6.04 -12.57
N PHE A 540 -3.49 -4.92 -13.30
CA PHE A 540 -4.71 -4.34 -13.89
C PHE A 540 -5.34 -5.28 -14.92
N GLY A 541 -4.53 -6.06 -15.67
CA GLY A 541 -5.02 -7.12 -16.55
C GLY A 541 -5.75 -8.23 -15.78
N ARG A 542 -5.23 -8.64 -14.61
CA ARG A 542 -5.87 -9.63 -13.72
C ARG A 542 -7.21 -9.12 -13.18
N ARG A 543 -7.26 -7.87 -12.73
CA ARG A 543 -8.51 -7.24 -12.24
C ARG A 543 -9.56 -7.13 -13.34
N LEU A 544 -9.16 -6.76 -14.56
CA LEU A 544 -10.04 -6.79 -15.73
C LEU A 544 -10.52 -8.22 -16.06
N MET A 545 -9.65 -9.23 -15.95
CA MET A 545 -10.04 -10.63 -16.16
C MET A 545 -11.02 -11.14 -15.09
N ARG A 546 -10.83 -10.77 -13.81
CA ARG A 546 -11.81 -11.03 -12.74
C ARG A 546 -13.18 -10.46 -13.12
N LYS A 547 -13.22 -9.22 -13.61
CA LYS A 547 -14.47 -8.55 -14.05
C LYS A 547 -15.12 -9.25 -15.26
N TRP A 548 -14.35 -9.70 -16.24
CA TRP A 548 -14.88 -10.43 -17.40
C TRP A 548 -15.43 -11.81 -17.03
N VAL A 549 -14.84 -12.48 -16.04
CA VAL A 549 -15.28 -13.80 -15.55
C VAL A 549 -16.49 -13.69 -14.61
N SER A 550 -16.60 -12.63 -13.81
CA SER A 550 -17.76 -12.38 -12.94
C SER A 550 -18.98 -11.78 -13.65
N GLN A 551 -18.78 -11.19 -14.85
CA GLN A 551 -19.84 -10.64 -15.68
C GLN A 551 -19.59 -10.94 -17.17
N PRO A 552 -19.93 -12.16 -17.64
CA PRO A 552 -19.87 -12.53 -19.05
C PRO A 552 -20.75 -11.63 -19.92
N LEU A 553 -20.36 -11.41 -21.18
CA LEU A 553 -21.17 -10.63 -22.13
C LEU A 553 -22.42 -11.39 -22.60
N THR A 554 -23.43 -10.64 -23.03
CA THR A 554 -24.68 -11.15 -23.64
C THR A 554 -24.88 -10.69 -25.10
N ASP A 555 -24.21 -9.62 -25.53
CA ASP A 555 -24.21 -9.18 -26.93
C ASP A 555 -23.35 -10.10 -27.81
N ALA A 556 -23.95 -10.63 -28.87
CA ALA A 556 -23.30 -11.53 -29.81
C ALA A 556 -22.16 -10.86 -30.61
N GLN A 557 -22.28 -9.57 -30.93
CA GLN A 557 -21.24 -8.85 -31.68
C GLN A 557 -19.97 -8.69 -30.84
N SER A 558 -20.11 -8.17 -29.62
CA SER A 558 -19.02 -8.02 -28.65
C SER A 558 -18.40 -9.37 -28.21
N ILE A 559 -19.16 -10.47 -28.29
CA ILE A 559 -18.64 -11.82 -28.10
C ILE A 559 -17.79 -12.25 -29.31
N SER A 560 -18.27 -12.04 -30.54
CA SER A 560 -17.52 -12.35 -31.77
C SER A 560 -16.19 -11.58 -31.78
N GLU A 561 -16.21 -10.27 -31.57
CA GLU A 561 -14.99 -9.43 -31.63
C GLU A 561 -13.89 -9.87 -30.67
N ARG A 562 -14.27 -10.44 -29.51
CA ARG A 562 -13.33 -11.07 -28.57
C ARG A 562 -12.82 -12.44 -29.07
N GLN A 563 -13.68 -13.25 -29.69
CA GLN A 563 -13.29 -14.52 -30.30
C GLN A 563 -12.37 -14.31 -31.50
N ASP A 564 -12.68 -13.34 -32.37
CA ASP A 564 -11.89 -12.93 -33.52
C ASP A 564 -10.50 -12.43 -33.09
N ALA A 565 -10.43 -11.61 -32.02
CA ALA A 565 -9.17 -11.18 -31.41
C ALA A 565 -8.34 -12.34 -30.84
N VAL A 566 -8.98 -13.33 -30.19
CA VAL A 566 -8.30 -14.52 -29.67
C VAL A 566 -7.82 -15.43 -30.79
N GLN A 567 -8.61 -15.61 -31.86
CA GLN A 567 -8.21 -16.40 -33.03
C GLN A 567 -7.00 -15.77 -33.73
N GLU A 568 -7.01 -14.44 -33.95
CA GLU A 568 -5.85 -13.73 -34.52
C GLU A 568 -4.59 -13.91 -33.64
N ILE A 569 -4.71 -13.83 -32.31
CA ILE A 569 -3.56 -14.03 -31.40
C ILE A 569 -3.02 -15.47 -31.45
N LEU A 570 -3.83 -16.47 -31.80
CA LEU A 570 -3.43 -17.86 -31.92
C LEU A 570 -2.86 -18.22 -33.30
N GLU A 571 -3.39 -17.62 -34.38
CA GLU A 571 -3.01 -17.92 -35.77
C GLU A 571 -1.92 -16.99 -36.31
N SER A 572 -1.78 -15.77 -35.76
CA SER A 572 -0.86 -14.76 -36.27
C SER A 572 0.59 -15.10 -35.99
N HIS A 573 1.38 -15.19 -37.06
CA HIS A 573 2.83 -15.33 -37.02
C HIS A 573 3.53 -13.96 -36.87
N SER A 574 2.79 -12.90 -36.55
CA SER A 574 3.32 -11.55 -36.42
C SER A 574 4.32 -11.42 -35.26
N LEU A 575 5.49 -10.85 -35.57
CA LEU A 575 6.45 -10.42 -34.54
C LEU A 575 5.90 -9.24 -33.72
N THR A 576 4.99 -8.43 -34.28
CA THR A 576 4.41 -7.25 -33.62
C THR A 576 3.62 -7.63 -32.37
N LEU A 577 2.74 -8.65 -32.44
CA LEU A 577 2.02 -9.15 -31.27
C LEU A 577 2.97 -9.74 -30.21
N ASN A 578 4.09 -10.33 -30.63
CA ASN A 578 5.12 -10.83 -29.72
C ASN A 578 5.88 -9.69 -29.01
N SER A 579 6.23 -8.61 -29.73
CA SER A 579 6.83 -7.40 -29.15
C SER A 579 5.89 -6.71 -28.16
N ILE A 580 4.60 -6.56 -28.51
CA ILE A 580 3.57 -5.99 -27.61
C ILE A 580 3.44 -6.86 -26.34
N ARG A 581 3.38 -8.19 -26.48
CA ARG A 581 3.33 -9.12 -25.34
C ARG A 581 4.57 -9.00 -24.43
N ALA A 582 5.77 -8.82 -24.99
CA ALA A 582 6.98 -8.59 -24.22
C ALA A 582 6.93 -7.25 -23.48
N LEU A 583 6.57 -6.17 -24.18
CA LEU A 583 6.43 -4.81 -23.63
C LEU A 583 5.45 -4.76 -22.44
N LEU A 584 4.31 -5.44 -22.55
CA LEU A 584 3.33 -5.56 -21.45
C LEU A 584 3.82 -6.40 -20.27
N SER A 585 4.80 -7.30 -20.46
CA SER A 585 5.24 -8.26 -19.43
C SER A 585 6.15 -7.67 -18.35
N HIS A 586 6.59 -6.42 -18.50
CA HIS A 586 7.46 -5.71 -17.55
C HIS A 586 6.81 -4.45 -16.95
N LEU A 587 5.49 -4.29 -17.09
CA LEU A 587 4.79 -3.12 -16.56
C LEU A 587 4.49 -3.28 -15.04
N PRO A 588 4.71 -2.22 -14.24
CA PRO A 588 4.24 -2.17 -12.85
C PRO A 588 2.71 -2.02 -12.80
N ASP A 589 2.15 -1.93 -11.59
CA ASP A 589 0.74 -1.61 -11.42
C ASP A 589 0.44 -0.13 -11.76
N LEU A 590 0.26 0.13 -13.06
CA LEU A 590 0.00 1.48 -13.60
C LEU A 590 -1.26 2.11 -13.01
N GLU A 591 -2.34 1.34 -12.89
CA GLU A 591 -3.63 1.78 -12.36
C GLU A 591 -3.50 2.29 -10.91
N ARG A 592 -2.89 1.48 -10.03
CA ARG A 592 -2.67 1.89 -8.63
C ARG A 592 -1.67 3.03 -8.49
N GLY A 593 -0.63 3.05 -9.33
CA GLY A 593 0.34 4.13 -9.38
C GLY A 593 -0.28 5.47 -9.80
N ILE A 594 -1.12 5.48 -10.83
CA ILE A 594 -1.85 6.66 -11.29
C ILE A 594 -2.81 7.17 -10.20
N CYS A 595 -3.55 6.30 -9.52
CA CYS A 595 -4.39 6.72 -8.39
C CYS A 595 -3.55 7.30 -7.22
N SER A 596 -2.39 6.71 -6.91
CA SER A 596 -1.47 7.22 -5.89
C SER A 596 -0.94 8.63 -6.24
N ILE A 597 -0.68 8.88 -7.52
CA ILE A 597 -0.29 10.19 -8.08
C ILE A 597 -1.46 11.19 -7.97
N TYR A 598 -2.65 10.81 -8.43
CA TYR A 598 -3.87 11.63 -8.44
C TYR A 598 -4.33 12.04 -7.04
N HIS A 599 -4.11 11.20 -6.03
CA HIS A 599 -4.32 11.52 -4.60
C HIS A 599 -3.17 12.32 -3.96
N LYS A 600 -2.17 12.75 -4.73
CA LYS A 600 -0.93 13.44 -4.31
C LYS A 600 -0.12 12.70 -3.25
N LYS A 601 -0.27 11.38 -3.19
CA LYS A 601 0.31 10.48 -2.18
C LYS A 601 1.49 9.64 -2.69
N SER A 602 1.74 9.69 -4.00
CA SER A 602 2.86 9.01 -4.66
C SER A 602 4.22 9.51 -4.19
N SER A 603 5.17 8.59 -4.06
CA SER A 603 6.58 8.90 -3.82
C SER A 603 7.28 9.38 -5.10
N THR A 604 8.45 10.02 -4.98
CA THR A 604 9.23 10.39 -6.18
C THR A 604 9.75 9.17 -6.95
N GLN A 605 9.91 8.03 -6.26
CA GLN A 605 10.35 6.77 -6.84
C GLN A 605 9.22 6.15 -7.68
N GLU A 606 8.02 6.11 -7.10
CA GLU A 606 6.78 5.61 -7.68
C GLU A 606 6.32 6.47 -8.86
N PHE A 607 6.24 7.80 -8.71
CA PHE A 607 5.94 8.71 -9.82
C PHE A 607 6.90 8.50 -10.99
N TYR A 608 8.21 8.51 -10.73
CA TYR A 608 9.20 8.34 -11.80
C TYR A 608 9.09 6.96 -12.47
N LEU A 609 8.85 5.89 -11.70
CA LEU A 609 8.61 4.55 -12.25
C LEU A 609 7.37 4.54 -13.15
N ILE A 610 6.24 5.07 -12.68
CA ILE A 610 4.97 5.07 -13.42
C ILE A 610 5.06 5.95 -14.68
N SER A 611 5.51 7.20 -14.57
CA SER A 611 5.68 8.08 -15.74
C SER A 611 6.68 7.52 -16.75
N ARG A 612 7.75 6.86 -16.29
CA ARG A 612 8.72 6.17 -17.17
C ARG A 612 8.08 4.99 -17.89
N SER A 613 7.35 4.13 -17.18
CA SER A 613 6.66 2.99 -17.79
C SER A 613 5.60 3.43 -18.79
N VAL A 614 4.81 4.48 -18.47
CA VAL A 614 3.81 5.05 -19.40
C VAL A 614 4.48 5.68 -20.62
N SER A 615 5.49 6.53 -20.45
CA SER A 615 6.20 7.14 -21.58
C SER A 615 6.92 6.13 -22.45
N HIS A 616 7.46 5.04 -21.87
CA HIS A 616 8.10 3.96 -22.62
C HIS A 616 7.06 3.15 -23.41
N LEU A 617 5.95 2.76 -22.77
CA LEU A 617 4.83 2.07 -23.41
C LEU A 617 4.27 2.88 -24.60
N GLY A 618 4.07 4.18 -24.42
CA GLY A 618 3.61 5.08 -25.49
C GLY A 618 4.58 5.18 -26.65
N LEU A 619 5.89 5.37 -26.39
CA LEU A 619 6.91 5.50 -27.44
C LEU A 619 7.13 4.20 -28.23
N GLU A 620 7.16 3.05 -27.56
CA GLU A 620 7.31 1.76 -28.22
C GLU A 620 6.07 1.39 -29.06
N LEU A 621 4.86 1.65 -28.54
CA LEU A 621 3.63 1.46 -29.33
C LEU A 621 3.57 2.44 -30.52
N GLN A 622 4.00 3.69 -30.36
CA GLN A 622 4.11 4.67 -31.45
C GLN A 622 5.03 4.16 -32.57
N ALA A 623 6.17 3.56 -32.23
CA ALA A 623 7.10 2.98 -33.19
C ALA A 623 6.51 1.76 -33.91
N LEU A 624 5.64 1.00 -33.25
CA LEU A 624 4.96 -0.18 -33.82
C LEU A 624 3.72 0.16 -34.67
N LEU A 625 3.21 1.40 -34.65
CA LEU A 625 1.97 1.78 -35.37
C LEU A 625 1.91 1.32 -36.84
N PRO A 626 2.94 1.47 -37.69
CA PRO A 626 2.88 1.01 -39.08
C PRO A 626 2.75 -0.52 -39.20
N ALA A 627 3.31 -1.27 -38.24
CA ALA A 627 3.20 -2.72 -38.19
C ALA A 627 1.84 -3.16 -37.62
N ILE A 628 1.31 -2.46 -36.62
CA ILE A 628 -0.06 -2.63 -36.10
C ILE A 628 -1.08 -2.42 -37.23
N GLN A 629 -0.97 -1.33 -38.00
CA GLN A 629 -1.87 -1.02 -39.11
C GLN A 629 -1.83 -2.02 -40.28
N SER A 630 -0.75 -2.77 -40.45
CA SER A 630 -0.53 -3.67 -41.59
C SER A 630 -0.58 -5.17 -41.25
N GLN A 631 -0.49 -5.54 -39.96
CA GLN A 631 -0.39 -6.94 -39.52
C GLN A 631 -1.45 -7.35 -38.49
N ILE A 632 -2.28 -6.42 -38.00
CA ILE A 632 -3.37 -6.69 -37.04
C ILE A 632 -4.70 -6.32 -37.70
N SER A 633 -5.56 -7.32 -37.84
CA SER A 633 -6.83 -7.27 -38.56
C SER A 633 -8.05 -7.19 -37.65
N SER A 634 -7.97 -7.72 -36.42
CA SER A 634 -9.04 -7.62 -35.42
C SER A 634 -9.36 -6.15 -35.11
N ALA A 635 -10.61 -5.75 -35.32
CA ALA A 635 -11.08 -4.39 -35.05
C ALA A 635 -10.86 -3.99 -33.58
N LEU A 636 -11.09 -4.91 -32.65
CA LEU A 636 -10.91 -4.72 -31.21
C LEU A 636 -9.43 -4.47 -30.84
N LEU A 637 -8.52 -5.32 -31.32
CA LEU A 637 -7.09 -5.15 -31.06
C LEU A 637 -6.56 -3.88 -31.72
N ARG A 638 -6.96 -3.62 -32.97
CA ARG A 638 -6.51 -2.46 -33.74
C ARG A 638 -6.99 -1.14 -33.14
N GLY A 639 -8.24 -1.03 -32.68
CA GLY A 639 -8.72 0.17 -31.99
C GLY A 639 -7.89 0.48 -30.74
N LEU A 640 -7.80 -0.50 -29.83
CA LEU A 640 -7.04 -0.35 -28.58
C LEU A 640 -5.56 0.03 -28.81
N LEU A 641 -4.91 -0.60 -29.79
CA LEU A 641 -3.47 -0.38 -30.06
C LEU A 641 -3.16 0.89 -30.85
N LEU A 642 -4.10 1.41 -31.64
CA LEU A 642 -3.90 2.68 -32.37
C LEU A 642 -4.17 3.90 -31.49
N ASP A 643 -5.15 3.84 -30.59
CA ASP A 643 -5.55 4.99 -29.76
C ASP A 643 -4.62 5.16 -28.53
N THR A 644 -4.00 4.08 -28.05
CA THR A 644 -3.16 4.10 -26.83
C THR A 644 -2.00 5.10 -26.88
N PRO A 645 -1.15 5.19 -27.93
CA PRO A 645 0.04 6.05 -27.90
C PRO A 645 -0.26 7.53 -27.62
N ASP A 646 -1.30 8.09 -28.24
CA ASP A 646 -1.70 9.49 -28.06
C ASP A 646 -2.21 9.75 -26.63
N LEU A 647 -2.93 8.78 -26.03
CA LEU A 647 -3.36 8.85 -24.63
C LEU A 647 -2.18 8.82 -23.65
N LEU A 648 -1.07 8.16 -23.99
CA LEU A 648 0.12 8.04 -23.12
C LEU A 648 1.17 9.14 -23.37
N ALA A 649 1.08 9.87 -24.48
CA ALA A 649 2.04 10.89 -24.89
C ALA A 649 2.34 11.99 -23.83
N PRO A 650 1.38 12.50 -23.03
CA PRO A 650 1.64 13.53 -22.01
C PRO A 650 2.72 13.12 -20.98
N ALA A 651 2.81 11.84 -20.64
CA ALA A 651 3.76 11.33 -19.62
C ALA A 651 5.24 11.63 -19.94
N HIS A 652 5.56 11.80 -21.23
CA HIS A 652 6.91 12.12 -21.69
C HIS A 652 7.37 13.54 -21.30
N SER A 653 6.44 14.46 -21.01
CA SER A 653 6.75 15.84 -20.63
C SER A 653 7.37 15.92 -19.23
N PHE A 654 6.71 15.32 -18.23
CA PHE A 654 7.13 15.32 -16.83
C PHE A 654 8.54 14.77 -16.62
N LEU A 655 8.91 13.70 -17.34
CA LEU A 655 10.23 13.08 -17.22
C LEU A 655 11.40 14.01 -17.56
N LYS A 656 11.21 15.02 -18.41
CA LYS A 656 12.27 15.96 -18.80
C LYS A 656 12.67 16.91 -17.66
N VAL A 657 11.72 17.20 -16.77
CA VAL A 657 11.89 18.13 -15.64
C VAL A 657 12.45 17.40 -14.40
N LEU A 658 12.59 16.06 -14.44
CA LEU A 658 12.97 15.24 -13.29
C LEU A 658 14.39 14.66 -13.40
N ASN A 659 15.15 14.80 -12.33
CA ASN A 659 16.45 14.19 -12.13
C ASN A 659 16.27 12.74 -11.63
N GLU A 660 16.53 11.76 -12.51
CA GLU A 660 16.39 10.32 -12.21
C GLU A 660 17.09 9.89 -10.90
N LYS A 661 18.29 10.41 -10.61
CA LYS A 661 19.05 10.04 -9.40
C LYS A 661 18.40 10.59 -8.13
N ALA A 662 17.81 11.78 -8.20
CA ALA A 662 17.07 12.37 -7.09
C ALA A 662 15.72 11.68 -6.89
N ALA A 663 15.00 11.39 -7.98
CA ALA A 663 13.73 10.67 -7.96
C ALA A 663 13.89 9.26 -7.34
N LYS A 664 14.85 8.47 -7.83
CA LYS A 664 15.19 7.13 -7.30
C LYS A 664 15.69 7.14 -5.86
N SER A 665 16.24 8.24 -5.35
CA SER A 665 16.73 8.34 -3.96
C SER A 665 15.74 8.98 -2.96
N GLY A 666 14.55 9.38 -3.41
CA GLY A 666 13.58 10.09 -2.57
C GLY A 666 13.94 11.55 -2.28
N ASN A 667 14.91 12.12 -3.01
CA ASN A 667 15.47 13.44 -2.69
C ASN A 667 14.69 14.58 -3.37
N LYS A 668 13.61 15.03 -2.72
CA LYS A 668 12.78 16.14 -3.20
C LYS A 668 13.55 17.46 -3.40
N THR A 669 14.70 17.70 -2.74
CA THR A 669 15.47 18.96 -2.92
C THR A 669 16.22 19.04 -4.25
N GLU A 670 16.68 17.90 -4.78
CA GLU A 670 17.42 17.80 -6.05
C GLU A 670 16.59 17.22 -7.20
N LEU A 671 15.28 17.11 -6.99
CA LEU A 671 14.35 16.40 -7.87
C LEU A 671 14.16 17.09 -9.23
N PHE A 672 14.01 18.41 -9.23
CA PHE A 672 13.81 19.18 -10.46
C PHE A 672 15.15 19.50 -11.13
N SER A 673 15.28 19.15 -12.41
CA SER A 673 16.50 19.35 -13.22
C SER A 673 16.64 20.79 -13.70
N ASP A 674 15.52 21.40 -14.12
CA ASP A 674 15.39 22.82 -14.41
C ASP A 674 14.60 23.52 -13.28
N LEU A 675 15.13 24.66 -12.82
CA LEU A 675 14.53 25.50 -11.77
C LEU A 675 13.88 26.77 -12.36
N SER A 676 13.53 26.77 -13.65
CA SER A 676 12.86 27.90 -14.32
C SER A 676 11.37 27.99 -13.99
N GLY A 677 10.71 26.86 -13.75
CA GLY A 677 9.36 26.83 -13.14
C GLY A 677 9.35 27.05 -11.63
N PHE A 678 10.51 27.03 -10.95
CA PHE A 678 10.61 26.91 -9.49
C PHE A 678 11.44 28.04 -8.84
N PRO A 679 11.00 29.31 -8.91
CA PRO A 679 11.78 30.46 -8.45
C PRO A 679 12.10 30.40 -6.94
N VAL A 680 11.18 29.89 -6.11
CA VAL A 680 11.40 29.74 -4.66
C VAL A 680 12.54 28.75 -4.37
N LEU A 681 12.59 27.62 -5.09
CA LEU A 681 13.66 26.63 -4.91
C LEU A 681 15.01 27.17 -5.36
N ARG A 682 15.02 27.96 -6.44
CA ARG A 682 16.21 28.69 -6.93
C ARG A 682 16.74 29.66 -5.87
N GLU A 683 15.89 30.54 -5.35
CA GLU A 683 16.22 31.51 -4.30
C GLU A 683 16.82 30.83 -3.05
N ARG A 684 16.22 29.72 -2.60
CA ARG A 684 16.72 28.94 -1.44
C ARG A 684 18.08 28.31 -1.71
N ARG A 685 18.32 27.75 -2.90
CA ARG A 685 19.63 27.19 -3.27
C ARG A 685 20.70 28.26 -3.35
N GLU A 686 20.40 29.42 -3.94
CA GLU A 686 21.31 30.57 -4.00
C GLU A 686 21.69 31.07 -2.60
N GLN A 687 20.72 31.17 -1.69
CA GLN A 687 20.95 31.50 -0.27
C GLN A 687 21.81 30.45 0.45
N ILE A 688 21.60 29.17 0.17
CA ILE A 688 22.43 28.07 0.71
C ILE A 688 23.86 28.17 0.19
N HIS A 689 24.05 28.40 -1.11
CA HIS A 689 25.38 28.55 -1.73
C HIS A 689 26.12 29.77 -1.17
N ALA A 690 25.45 30.90 -0.99
CA ALA A 690 26.03 32.09 -0.37
C ALA A 690 26.58 31.78 1.04
N VAL A 691 25.77 31.18 1.91
CA VAL A 691 26.20 30.84 3.29
C VAL A 691 27.29 29.75 3.31
N VAL A 692 27.27 28.80 2.38
CA VAL A 692 28.36 27.82 2.23
C VAL A 692 29.66 28.49 1.78
N ASN A 693 29.60 29.47 0.87
CA ASN A 693 30.77 30.23 0.43
C ASN A 693 31.37 31.07 1.57
N GLU A 694 30.54 31.78 2.35
CA GLU A 694 30.97 32.50 3.56
C GLU A 694 31.71 31.58 4.54
N ILE A 695 31.20 30.37 4.77
CA ILE A 695 31.83 29.35 5.63
C ILE A 695 33.16 28.87 5.02
N GLN A 696 33.24 28.69 3.71
CA GLN A 696 34.49 28.33 3.03
C GLN A 696 35.53 29.44 3.07
N GLU A 697 35.13 30.71 2.99
CA GLU A 697 36.05 31.85 3.11
C GLU A 697 36.62 31.98 4.53
N HIS A 698 35.81 31.74 5.57
CA HIS A 698 36.23 31.75 6.98
C HIS A 698 37.35 30.73 7.30
N ARG A 699 37.56 29.72 6.44
CA ARG A 699 38.73 28.84 6.48
C ARG A 699 40.05 29.60 6.44
N LYS A 700 40.11 30.75 5.75
CA LYS A 700 41.28 31.64 5.67
C LYS A 700 41.67 32.15 7.06
N GLU A 701 40.68 32.56 7.86
CA GLU A 701 40.87 33.05 9.22
C GLU A 701 41.29 31.91 10.16
N ILE A 702 40.57 30.78 10.16
CA ILE A 702 40.90 29.61 11.00
C ILE A 702 42.35 29.12 10.79
N ARG A 703 42.83 29.12 9.54
CA ARG A 703 44.23 28.79 9.19
C ARG A 703 45.23 29.72 9.87
N GLN A 704 44.91 31.01 10.00
CA GLN A 704 45.74 32.00 10.70
C GLN A 704 45.66 31.81 12.22
N THR A 705 44.45 31.71 12.78
CA THR A 705 44.22 31.54 14.23
C THR A 705 44.93 30.31 14.80
N LEU A 706 44.79 29.16 14.12
CA LEU A 706 45.42 27.90 14.53
C LEU A 706 46.87 27.74 14.01
N LYS A 707 47.38 28.70 13.24
CA LYS A 707 48.69 28.65 12.55
C LYS A 707 48.89 27.37 11.73
N ALA A 708 47.80 26.87 11.13
CA ALA A 708 47.70 25.58 10.48
C ALA A 708 47.31 25.75 8.99
N PRO A 709 48.26 26.08 8.09
CA PRO A 709 47.94 26.42 6.69
C PRO A 709 47.29 25.27 5.93
N ALA A 710 47.63 24.02 6.26
CA ALA A 710 47.04 22.82 5.69
C ALA A 710 45.62 22.49 6.20
N PHE A 711 45.05 23.28 7.13
CA PHE A 711 43.71 23.02 7.68
C PHE A 711 42.63 22.93 6.60
N ASP A 712 41.75 21.94 6.73
CA ASP A 712 40.48 21.82 6.02
C ASP A 712 39.37 21.38 6.98
N TYR A 713 38.13 21.69 6.64
CA TYR A 713 36.95 21.28 7.39
C TYR A 713 36.74 19.77 7.34
N THR A 714 36.37 19.18 8.47
CA THR A 714 36.02 17.75 8.56
C THR A 714 34.51 17.56 8.65
N ALA A 715 34.01 16.46 8.07
CA ALA A 715 32.68 15.93 8.34
C ALA A 715 32.79 14.73 9.29
N SER A 716 31.81 14.54 10.18
CA SER A 716 31.86 13.51 11.23
C SER A 716 31.49 12.09 10.76
N ALA A 717 30.98 11.92 9.54
CA ALA A 717 30.57 10.64 8.95
C ALA A 717 30.59 10.71 7.40
N PRO A 718 30.71 9.57 6.68
CA PRO A 718 30.57 9.53 5.23
C PRO A 718 29.13 9.84 4.76
N ALA A 719 29.00 10.57 3.65
CA ALA A 719 27.77 11.23 3.23
C ALA A 719 26.77 10.34 2.46
N LEU A 720 26.40 9.17 2.99
CA LEU A 720 25.62 8.17 2.24
C LEU A 720 24.09 8.29 2.36
N PHE A 721 23.54 9.04 3.34
CA PHE A 721 22.09 9.20 3.52
C PHE A 721 21.69 10.61 3.94
N ILE A 722 20.71 11.21 3.24
CA ILE A 722 20.32 12.63 3.42
C ILE A 722 19.74 12.92 4.81
N LYS A 723 18.89 12.04 5.36
CA LYS A 723 18.40 12.17 6.75
C LYS A 723 19.53 12.08 7.80
N VAL A 724 20.66 11.44 7.48
CA VAL A 724 21.85 11.40 8.35
C VAL A 724 22.73 12.63 8.11
N PHE A 725 22.83 13.11 6.87
CA PHE A 725 23.61 14.29 6.47
C PHE A 725 23.15 15.58 7.18
N LEU A 726 21.86 15.72 7.48
CA LEU A 726 21.31 16.82 8.29
C LEU A 726 21.58 16.67 9.82
N LEU A 727 21.81 15.45 10.30
CA LEU A 727 22.05 15.15 11.73
C LEU A 727 23.54 15.11 12.09
N CYS A 728 24.42 14.76 11.16
CA CYS A 728 25.86 14.79 11.36
C CYS A 728 26.39 16.23 11.26
N PRO A 729 27.07 16.78 12.29
CA PRO A 729 27.66 18.11 12.20
C PRO A 729 28.75 18.16 11.13
N GLN A 730 28.66 19.19 10.29
CA GLN A 730 29.57 19.51 9.19
C GLN A 730 30.46 20.71 9.56
N PHE A 731 31.42 21.07 8.71
CA PHE A 731 32.33 22.21 8.89
C PHE A 731 33.06 22.19 10.24
N LEU A 732 33.41 20.99 10.72
CA LEU A 732 34.07 20.82 12.01
C LEU A 732 35.55 21.19 11.92
N ILE A 733 36.03 21.90 12.93
CA ILE A 733 37.45 22.18 13.13
C ILE A 733 38.00 21.07 14.04
N GLU A 734 38.66 20.07 13.46
CA GLU A 734 39.26 18.95 14.20
C GLU A 734 40.68 19.29 14.69
N VAL A 735 40.92 19.14 15.99
CA VAL A 735 42.21 19.42 16.64
C VAL A 735 42.58 18.23 17.54
N LYS A 736 43.85 17.79 17.50
CA LYS A 736 44.36 16.75 18.40
C LYS A 736 44.22 17.20 19.86
N ASN A 737 43.86 16.30 20.76
CA ASN A 737 43.65 16.62 22.17
C ASN A 737 44.92 17.21 22.84
N SER A 738 46.11 16.87 22.35
CA SER A 738 47.39 17.48 22.78
C SER A 738 47.57 18.95 22.38
N GLY A 739 46.83 19.42 21.36
CA GLY A 739 46.83 20.80 20.86
C GLY A 739 45.59 21.59 21.28
N SER A 740 44.75 21.10 22.19
CA SER A 740 43.50 21.79 22.57
C SER A 740 43.72 23.14 23.25
N SER A 741 44.95 23.47 23.65
CA SER A 741 45.37 24.77 24.20
C SER A 741 45.61 25.85 23.14
N SER A 742 45.72 25.50 21.85
CA SER A 742 45.81 26.48 20.75
C SER A 742 44.44 26.89 20.19
N VAL A 743 43.35 26.41 20.81
CA VAL A 743 41.98 26.70 20.40
C VAL A 743 41.45 27.88 21.22
N PRO A 744 40.89 28.94 20.59
CA PRO A 744 40.32 30.08 21.32
C PRO A 744 39.20 29.68 22.30
N PRO A 745 39.09 30.36 23.46
CA PRO A 745 38.17 29.97 24.54
C PRO A 745 36.69 30.22 24.23
N ASP A 746 36.40 31.05 23.24
CA ASP A 746 35.08 31.36 22.69
C ASP A 746 34.53 30.27 21.75
N TRP A 747 35.36 29.32 21.32
CA TRP A 747 34.95 28.26 20.40
C TRP A 747 34.19 27.13 21.11
N VAL A 748 33.04 26.76 20.55
CA VAL A 748 32.17 25.73 21.11
C VAL A 748 32.67 24.34 20.70
N LYS A 749 32.97 23.48 21.68
CA LYS A 749 33.30 22.08 21.44
C LYS A 749 32.03 21.29 21.08
N ILE A 750 31.96 20.81 19.84
CA ILE A 750 30.80 20.08 19.29
C ILE A 750 30.88 18.58 19.59
N SER A 751 32.08 17.98 19.50
CA SER A 751 32.29 16.57 19.85
C SER A 751 33.73 16.32 20.32
N SER A 752 33.95 15.18 20.97
CA SER A 752 35.27 14.75 21.43
C SER A 752 35.44 13.24 21.27
N THR A 753 36.67 12.82 21.00
CA THR A 753 37.09 11.43 20.93
C THR A 753 38.35 11.25 21.79
N LYS A 754 38.86 10.02 21.92
CA LYS A 754 40.11 9.76 22.67
C LYS A 754 41.33 10.50 22.10
N ALA A 755 41.37 10.75 20.79
CA ALA A 755 42.53 11.36 20.11
C ALA A 755 42.33 12.84 19.72
N VAL A 756 41.12 13.22 19.30
CA VAL A 756 40.78 14.54 18.73
C VAL A 756 39.51 15.12 19.33
N SER A 757 39.50 16.45 19.51
CA SER A 757 38.33 17.27 19.85
C SER A 757 37.91 18.08 18.62
N ARG A 758 36.61 18.33 18.46
CA ARG A 758 36.06 19.06 17.31
C ARG A 758 35.27 20.28 17.75
N TYR A 759 35.48 21.40 17.07
CA TYR A 759 35.00 22.71 17.47
C TYR A 759 34.29 23.45 16.32
N HIS A 760 33.48 24.44 16.68
CA HIS A 760 33.02 25.52 15.82
C HIS A 760 33.41 26.87 16.45
N SER A 761 33.89 27.82 15.66
CA SER A 761 34.05 29.22 16.07
C SER A 761 32.67 29.91 16.25
N PRO A 762 32.56 31.06 16.92
CA PRO A 762 31.30 31.80 17.01
C PRO A 762 30.66 32.09 15.65
N PHE A 763 31.46 32.50 14.66
CA PHE A 763 31.02 32.68 13.27
C PHE A 763 30.42 31.40 12.68
N LEU A 764 31.07 30.25 12.85
CA LEU A 764 30.54 28.97 12.39
C LEU A 764 29.27 28.58 13.14
N VAL A 765 29.18 28.79 14.45
CA VAL A 765 27.97 28.50 15.24
C VAL A 765 26.76 29.31 14.73
N GLU A 766 26.97 30.54 14.27
CA GLU A 766 25.92 31.36 13.67
C GLU A 766 25.61 30.95 12.22
N ARG A 767 26.60 30.92 11.34
CA ARG A 767 26.41 30.62 9.91
C ARG A 767 25.95 29.19 9.67
N TYR A 768 26.42 28.22 10.46
CA TYR A 768 25.93 26.84 10.41
C TYR A 768 24.48 26.72 10.89
N ARG A 769 24.07 27.50 11.90
CA ARG A 769 22.64 27.59 12.29
C ARG A 769 21.79 28.13 11.15
N LYS A 770 22.24 29.20 10.48
CA LYS A 770 21.53 29.76 9.30
C LYS A 770 21.49 28.77 8.13
N LEU A 771 22.58 28.04 7.88
CA LEU A 771 22.63 26.98 6.87
C LEU A 771 21.65 25.84 7.15
N LEU A 772 21.54 25.40 8.41
CA LEU A 772 20.55 24.38 8.81
C LEU A 772 19.11 24.89 8.68
N GLN A 773 18.81 26.13 9.07
CA GLN A 773 17.50 26.75 8.81
C GLN A 773 17.15 26.72 7.32
N LEU A 774 18.08 27.16 6.45
CA LEU A 774 17.87 27.22 5.00
C LEU A 774 17.71 25.83 4.37
N ARG A 775 18.46 24.82 4.83
CA ARG A 775 18.33 23.42 4.37
C ARG A 775 17.01 22.78 4.81
N GLU A 776 16.57 23.05 6.04
CA GLU A 776 15.24 22.60 6.50
C GLU A 776 14.11 23.33 5.74
N GLN A 777 14.24 24.63 5.49
CA GLN A 777 13.28 25.39 4.69
C GLN A 777 13.23 24.91 3.24
N LEU A 778 14.38 24.64 2.60
CA LEU A 778 14.41 24.05 1.26
C LEU A 778 13.68 22.70 1.21
N LEU A 779 13.80 21.86 2.25
CA LEU A 779 13.06 20.59 2.31
C LEU A 779 11.54 20.79 2.39
N LEU A 780 11.07 21.79 3.13
CA LEU A 780 9.65 22.16 3.21
C LEU A 780 9.15 22.76 1.88
N ASP A 781 9.89 23.73 1.33
CA ASP A 781 9.57 24.39 0.06
C ASP A 781 9.55 23.34 -1.08
N SER A 782 10.52 22.42 -1.13
CA SER A 782 10.53 21.31 -2.11
C SER A 782 9.42 20.29 -1.91
N GLN A 783 8.96 20.03 -0.69
CA GLN A 783 7.78 19.18 -0.46
C GLN A 783 6.48 19.90 -0.88
N ARG A 784 6.41 21.23 -0.76
CA ARG A 784 5.29 22.01 -1.30
C ARG A 784 5.30 21.99 -2.83
N GLU A 785 6.42 22.31 -3.47
CA GLU A 785 6.50 22.29 -4.94
C GLU A 785 6.34 20.88 -5.53
N TRP A 786 6.68 19.81 -4.77
CA TRP A 786 6.28 18.45 -5.13
C TRP A 786 4.76 18.28 -5.15
N THR A 787 4.07 18.69 -4.09
CA THR A 787 2.60 18.60 -4.01
C THR A 787 1.90 19.52 -5.03
N ASN A 788 2.52 20.63 -5.44
CA ASN A 788 2.04 21.47 -6.54
C ASN A 788 2.26 20.82 -7.91
N PHE A 789 3.41 20.16 -8.12
CA PHE A 789 3.72 19.42 -9.35
C PHE A 789 2.77 18.24 -9.58
N LEU A 790 2.23 17.64 -8.50
CA LEU A 790 1.15 16.65 -8.55
C LEU A 790 -0.28 17.26 -8.61
N GLU A 791 -0.42 18.54 -8.96
CA GLU A 791 -1.72 19.20 -9.20
C GLU A 791 -1.82 19.86 -10.59
N TYR A 792 -0.71 20.04 -11.30
CA TYR A 792 -0.70 20.60 -12.66
C TYR A 792 -0.93 19.53 -13.74
N ASP A 793 -1.88 18.62 -13.48
CA ASP A 793 -2.47 17.65 -14.43
C ASP A 793 -3.84 18.19 -14.93
#